data_AF-A0A9P6R1K2-F1
#
_entry.id   AF-A0A9P6R1K2-F1
#
_cell.length_a   1.000
_cell.length_b   1.000
_cell.length_c   1.000
_cell.angle_alpha   90.00
_cell.angle_beta   90.00
_cell.angle_gamma   90.00
#
_symmetry.space_group_name_H-M   'P 1'
#
loop_
_entity.id
_entity.type
_entity.pdbx_description
1 polymer ?
#
loop_
_entity_poly.entity_id
_entity_poly.type
_entity_poly.pdbx_seq_one_letter_code
_entity_poly.pdbx_strand_id
1 'polypeptide(L)'
;MVWYRSNRLAHDALELVNPNLRLARNTQDRKQALKYCKAAKKELERIEVSENLTYLDQIIAAYHEHGLVLEKLGCVDEAKTSYNIADKLNKNISGVPVPPKAPAVAQQLSTSASQLIPSCSTGNTSSGYDLSLVPATIFAKDYHPQLYTGPMPKPDEDLTDTRQLAYCLALLQASPPPYDSLDEPTRIWLRDTKADDDEQERLKTMATDLLVEFMRYGLKDEKVTAEIVCIAPVLESDNFRSLLGIFVDSLKDSAFLPVHALEGLDSVIQCASPGSMDPDDLIKILEHVKLCLQGTYKQSLDHVYRLTRTVSHILDAMVDDDIKDLDRVKLHTPLLLYSKELQRHTDPYIVFQAVYTIQALLRVPDEEKSWQTVLRHTGTVVKGASKLITAAKGFNVSEFIEAVQGGLETSSQIIGVVGVAYKDFSVLKESGQDFLKAIKTSFNKQRIWYPMLRGIDMAIRNGELTQVNTMICDAACRGELAFQWGVCQRLGNIAADPIWDADSQESAVAFLGEIYRNDAVWGQEAKVKQCILNILMQLGTTSGSTKQAADRLLEEMANDSNLRKRALHDASRKEGSSSHLWKVTLPLPTSSPLLDRVQETPTVEADLRRFARMRLEELGDTIYITPEAKSHRQASDHDLFDLAIKTEEFLDSNKK
;
A
#
# COMPACT_ATOMS: atom_id res chain seq x y z
N MET A 1 24.97 -25.25 -56.50
CA MET A 1 24.46 -25.98 -55.32
C MET A 1 24.34 -24.96 -54.19
N VAL A 2 23.17 -24.33 -54.07
CA VAL A 2 22.88 -23.20 -53.18
C VAL A 2 22.42 -23.76 -51.84
N TRP A 3 23.22 -23.59 -50.78
CA TRP A 3 22.80 -23.94 -49.43
C TRP A 3 22.01 -22.77 -48.82
N TYR A 4 20.73 -22.99 -48.54
CA TYR A 4 19.88 -22.08 -47.77
C TYR A 4 20.52 -21.84 -46.39
N ARG A 5 20.88 -20.59 -46.06
CA ARG A 5 21.11 -20.17 -44.68
C ARG A 5 19.73 -20.06 -44.02
N SER A 6 19.35 -21.05 -43.22
CA SER A 6 18.16 -20.92 -42.37
C SER A 6 18.41 -19.83 -41.33
N ASN A 7 17.69 -18.71 -41.43
CA ASN A 7 17.68 -17.66 -40.40
C ASN A 7 17.06 -18.25 -39.12
N ARG A 8 17.69 -17.99 -37.97
CA ARG A 8 17.19 -18.40 -36.65
C ARG A 8 16.57 -17.21 -35.95
N LEU A 9 15.50 -17.45 -35.19
CA LEU A 9 14.91 -16.44 -34.32
C LEU A 9 15.96 -15.96 -33.29
N ALA A 10 15.99 -14.66 -33.01
CA ALA A 10 17.03 -14.05 -32.18
C ALA A 10 17.11 -14.65 -30.77
N HIS A 11 15.96 -15.04 -30.19
CA HIS A 11 15.89 -15.72 -28.90
C HIS A 11 16.65 -17.06 -28.89
N ASP A 12 16.33 -17.95 -29.84
CA ASP A 12 16.95 -19.28 -29.97
C ASP A 12 18.45 -19.21 -30.28
N ALA A 13 18.89 -18.16 -30.97
CA ALA A 13 20.30 -17.92 -31.22
C ALA A 13 21.01 -17.45 -29.94
N LEU A 14 20.42 -16.51 -29.20
CA LEU A 14 20.99 -16.00 -27.94
C LEU A 14 21.07 -17.08 -26.84
N GLU A 15 20.11 -18.01 -26.80
CA GLU A 15 20.17 -19.19 -25.91
C GLU A 15 21.37 -20.09 -26.21
N LEU A 16 21.89 -20.10 -27.44
CA LEU A 16 23.10 -20.85 -27.79
C LEU A 16 24.38 -20.01 -27.66
N VAL A 17 24.29 -18.69 -27.89
CA VAL A 17 25.44 -17.78 -27.81
C VAL A 17 25.92 -17.61 -26.37
N ASN A 18 25.00 -17.31 -25.44
CA ASN A 18 25.35 -16.95 -24.06
C ASN A 18 26.06 -18.08 -23.30
N PRO A 19 25.63 -19.36 -23.40
CA PRO A 19 26.37 -20.47 -22.79
C PRO A 19 27.76 -20.65 -23.39
N ASN A 20 27.93 -20.51 -24.71
CA ASN A 20 29.23 -20.61 -25.36
C ASN A 20 30.19 -19.50 -24.89
N LEU A 21 29.73 -18.25 -24.79
CA LEU A 21 30.54 -17.14 -24.27
C LEU A 21 30.92 -17.36 -22.79
N ARG A 22 29.98 -17.88 -21.98
CA ARG A 22 30.24 -18.23 -20.58
C ARG A 22 31.28 -19.35 -20.45
N LEU A 23 31.20 -20.39 -21.30
CA LEU A 23 32.19 -21.47 -21.34
C LEU A 23 33.56 -20.98 -21.81
N ALA A 24 33.59 -20.11 -22.83
CA ALA A 24 34.82 -19.49 -23.35
C ALA A 24 35.53 -18.65 -22.28
N ARG A 25 34.77 -17.91 -21.46
CA ARG A 25 35.28 -17.07 -20.38
C ARG A 25 35.88 -17.85 -19.22
N ASN A 26 35.30 -19.01 -18.90
CA ASN A 26 35.60 -19.77 -17.70
C ASN A 26 36.65 -20.88 -17.93
N THR A 27 36.89 -21.28 -19.18
CA THR A 27 37.93 -22.27 -19.47
C THR A 27 39.32 -21.64 -19.41
N GLN A 28 40.29 -22.37 -18.84
CA GLN A 28 41.70 -21.98 -18.82
C GLN A 28 42.45 -22.44 -20.08
N ASP A 29 41.87 -23.37 -20.85
CA ASP A 29 42.42 -23.82 -22.12
C ASP A 29 42.07 -22.83 -23.23
N ARG A 30 43.08 -22.10 -23.71
CA ARG A 30 42.97 -21.12 -24.80
C ARG A 30 42.40 -21.72 -26.09
N LYS A 31 42.76 -22.96 -26.47
CA LYS A 31 42.24 -23.60 -27.69
C LYS A 31 40.76 -23.90 -27.56
N GLN A 32 40.34 -24.35 -26.39
CA GLN A 32 38.95 -24.63 -26.08
C GLN A 32 38.13 -23.32 -25.99
N ALA A 33 38.67 -22.26 -25.39
CA ALA A 33 38.03 -20.94 -25.36
C ALA A 33 37.75 -20.41 -26.77
N LEU A 34 38.74 -20.49 -27.66
CA LEU A 34 38.59 -20.10 -29.07
C LEU A 34 37.55 -20.94 -29.81
N LYS A 35 37.41 -22.23 -29.49
CA LYS A 35 36.37 -23.09 -30.06
C LYS A 35 34.97 -22.61 -29.67
N TYR A 36 34.78 -22.23 -28.41
CA TYR A 36 33.52 -21.68 -27.93
C TYR A 36 33.22 -20.28 -28.50
N CYS A 37 34.22 -19.40 -28.62
CA CYS A 37 34.05 -18.11 -29.30
C CYS A 37 33.61 -18.29 -30.76
N LYS A 38 34.22 -19.22 -31.51
CA LYS A 38 33.82 -19.52 -32.90
C LYS A 38 32.39 -20.04 -32.99
N ALA A 39 31.96 -20.86 -32.03
CA ALA A 39 30.57 -21.34 -31.97
C ALA A 39 29.59 -20.19 -31.69
N ALA A 40 29.90 -19.34 -30.71
CA ALA A 40 29.10 -18.15 -30.39
C ALA A 40 28.99 -17.18 -31.58
N LYS A 41 30.12 -16.86 -32.23
CA LYS A 41 30.14 -16.00 -33.43
C LYS A 41 29.27 -16.54 -34.55
N LYS A 42 29.33 -17.85 -34.80
CA LYS A 42 28.54 -18.51 -35.85
C LYS A 42 27.03 -18.37 -35.61
N GLU A 43 26.57 -18.42 -34.37
CA GLU A 43 25.16 -18.22 -34.05
C GLU A 43 24.77 -16.73 -34.08
N LEU A 44 25.64 -15.82 -33.61
CA LEU A 44 25.43 -14.38 -33.73
C LEU A 44 25.29 -13.90 -35.17
N GLU A 45 26.07 -14.46 -36.10
CA GLU A 45 26.01 -14.13 -37.54
C GLU A 45 24.77 -14.69 -38.25
N ARG A 46 23.97 -15.54 -37.59
CA ARG A 46 22.71 -16.09 -38.12
C ARG A 46 21.48 -15.26 -37.70
N ILE A 47 21.66 -14.27 -36.84
CA ILE A 47 20.58 -13.40 -36.37
C ILE A 47 20.32 -12.32 -37.43
N GLU A 48 19.11 -12.28 -37.95
CA GLU A 48 18.66 -11.21 -38.84
C GLU A 48 18.22 -10.00 -38.00
N VAL A 49 19.04 -8.95 -38.01
CA VAL A 49 18.90 -7.80 -37.11
C VAL A 49 17.73 -6.89 -37.51
N SER A 50 17.39 -6.80 -38.80
CA SER A 50 16.32 -5.92 -39.30
C SER A 50 14.92 -6.27 -38.80
N GLU A 51 14.70 -7.51 -38.32
CA GLU A 51 13.38 -7.98 -37.86
C GLU A 51 13.28 -8.13 -36.33
N ASN A 52 14.37 -7.95 -35.58
CA ASN A 52 14.46 -8.34 -34.16
C ASN A 52 14.81 -7.17 -33.21
N LEU A 53 14.04 -6.07 -33.27
CA LEU A 53 14.25 -4.89 -32.40
C LEU A 53 14.11 -5.20 -30.90
N THR A 54 13.29 -6.18 -30.53
CA THR A 54 13.05 -6.59 -29.13
C THR A 54 14.28 -7.16 -28.43
N TYR A 55 15.23 -7.73 -29.19
CA TYR A 55 16.44 -8.37 -28.66
C TYR A 55 17.73 -7.62 -29.00
N LEU A 56 17.62 -6.42 -29.59
CA LEU A 56 18.76 -5.66 -30.10
C LEU A 56 19.81 -5.37 -29.02
N ASP A 57 19.39 -4.94 -27.83
CA ASP A 57 20.29 -4.69 -26.70
C ASP A 57 21.05 -5.95 -26.26
N GLN A 58 20.39 -7.11 -26.31
CA GLN A 58 20.99 -8.39 -25.94
C GLN A 58 21.97 -8.88 -27.02
N ILE A 59 21.67 -8.63 -28.30
CA ILE A 59 22.57 -8.93 -29.42
C ILE A 59 23.82 -8.04 -29.35
N ILE A 60 23.64 -6.74 -29.08
CA ILE A 60 24.76 -5.79 -28.89
C ILE A 60 25.62 -6.24 -27.70
N ALA A 61 25.01 -6.57 -26.57
CA ALA A 61 25.72 -7.07 -25.40
C ALA A 61 26.50 -8.36 -25.70
N ALA A 62 25.92 -9.29 -26.46
CA ALA A 62 26.58 -10.53 -26.84
C ALA A 62 27.78 -10.31 -27.80
N TYR A 63 27.69 -9.39 -28.77
CA TYR A 63 28.84 -8.99 -29.60
C TYR A 63 29.94 -8.32 -28.76
N HIS A 64 29.55 -7.51 -27.76
CA HIS A 64 30.50 -6.87 -26.86
C HIS A 64 31.19 -7.90 -25.94
N GLU A 65 30.45 -8.86 -25.38
CA GLU A 65 31.02 -9.95 -24.57
C GLU A 65 31.92 -10.86 -25.41
N HIS A 66 31.53 -11.17 -26.65
CA HIS A 66 32.39 -11.88 -27.59
C HIS A 66 33.72 -11.15 -27.85
N GLY A 67 33.67 -9.81 -28.00
CA GLY A 67 34.86 -8.98 -28.13
C GLY A 67 35.78 -9.05 -26.90
N LEU A 68 35.21 -8.93 -25.69
CA LEU A 68 35.95 -8.99 -24.43
C LEU A 68 36.65 -10.34 -24.23
N VAL A 69 35.98 -11.44 -24.56
CA VAL A 69 36.57 -12.78 -24.45
C VAL A 69 37.73 -12.93 -25.45
N LEU A 70 37.58 -12.46 -26.69
CA LEU A 70 38.63 -12.51 -27.70
C LEU A 70 39.85 -11.65 -27.34
N GLU A 71 39.63 -10.47 -26.76
CA GLU A 71 40.70 -9.58 -26.29
C GLU A 71 41.51 -10.23 -25.17
N LYS A 72 40.83 -10.86 -24.20
CA LYS A 72 41.50 -11.65 -23.14
C LYS A 72 42.29 -12.83 -23.69
N LEU A 73 41.87 -13.38 -24.83
CA LEU A 73 42.59 -14.43 -25.55
C LEU A 73 43.69 -13.89 -26.47
N GLY A 74 43.94 -12.58 -26.53
CA GLY A 74 44.94 -11.94 -27.38
C GLY A 74 44.58 -11.91 -28.87
N CYS A 75 43.30 -12.10 -29.22
CA CYS A 75 42.77 -12.02 -30.59
C CYS A 75 42.22 -10.62 -30.87
N VAL A 76 43.11 -9.62 -30.85
CA VAL A 76 42.77 -8.19 -30.84
C VAL A 76 41.98 -7.74 -32.09
N ASP A 77 42.33 -8.25 -33.28
CA ASP A 77 41.64 -7.87 -34.52
C ASP A 77 40.20 -8.41 -34.59
N GLU A 78 39.98 -9.63 -34.07
CA GLU A 78 38.67 -10.26 -34.01
C GLU A 78 37.79 -9.62 -32.92
N ALA A 79 38.41 -9.21 -31.81
CA ALA A 79 37.75 -8.42 -30.76
C ALA A 79 37.28 -7.07 -31.31
N LYS A 80 38.16 -6.35 -32.00
CA LYS A 80 37.85 -5.07 -32.66
C LYS A 80 36.73 -5.22 -33.69
N THR A 81 36.71 -6.33 -34.43
CA THR A 81 35.61 -6.62 -35.36
C THR A 81 34.28 -6.80 -34.63
N SER A 82 34.27 -7.50 -33.49
CA SER A 82 33.06 -7.70 -32.67
C SER A 82 32.54 -6.37 -32.08
N TYR A 83 33.43 -5.53 -31.57
CA TYR A 83 33.08 -4.20 -31.06
C TYR A 83 32.57 -3.28 -32.18
N ASN A 84 33.21 -3.29 -33.36
CA ASN A 84 32.75 -2.49 -34.49
C ASN A 84 31.35 -2.90 -34.97
N ILE A 85 30.99 -4.18 -34.86
CA ILE A 85 29.63 -4.64 -35.17
C ILE A 85 28.65 -4.12 -34.10
N ALA A 86 28.97 -4.26 -32.82
CA ALA A 86 28.16 -3.70 -31.72
C ALA A 86 27.95 -2.18 -31.86
N ASP A 87 29.02 -1.44 -32.20
CA ASP A 87 28.97 0.01 -32.40
C ASP A 87 28.17 0.42 -33.64
N LYS A 88 28.25 -0.34 -34.74
CA LYS A 88 27.43 -0.09 -35.93
C LYS A 88 25.95 -0.33 -35.65
N LEU A 89 25.63 -1.40 -34.91
CA LEU A 89 24.27 -1.69 -34.45
C LEU A 89 23.74 -0.56 -33.57
N ASN A 90 24.59 -0.01 -32.69
CA ASN A 90 24.24 1.10 -31.81
C ASN A 90 24.12 2.46 -32.56
N LYS A 91 25.00 2.73 -33.55
CA LYS A 91 25.01 4.00 -34.30
C LYS A 91 23.84 4.17 -35.26
N ASN A 92 23.28 3.07 -35.79
CA ASN A 92 22.07 3.12 -36.60
C ASN A 92 20.84 3.66 -35.82
N ILE A 93 20.97 3.91 -34.50
CA ILE A 93 19.93 4.40 -33.61
C ILE A 93 20.01 5.94 -33.38
N SER A 94 21.13 6.62 -33.67
CA SER A 94 21.41 7.97 -33.11
C SER A 94 21.97 9.04 -34.09
N GLY A 95 21.30 9.35 -35.21
CA GLY A 95 21.68 10.47 -36.07
C GLY A 95 20.87 11.76 -35.84
N VAL A 96 21.46 12.80 -35.20
CA VAL A 96 21.36 14.28 -35.47
C VAL A 96 22.00 15.09 -34.29
N PRO A 97 22.67 16.26 -34.50
CA PRO A 97 23.61 16.91 -33.55
C PRO A 97 23.04 18.09 -32.71
N VAL A 98 23.73 18.42 -31.59
CA VAL A 98 23.39 19.45 -30.56
C VAL A 98 24.35 20.66 -30.57
N PRO A 99 23.91 21.90 -30.23
CA PRO A 99 24.79 23.03 -29.84
C PRO A 99 24.43 23.61 -28.42
N PRO A 100 25.11 24.64 -27.85
CA PRO A 100 25.92 24.56 -26.61
C PRO A 100 25.36 25.33 -25.37
N LYS A 101 26.05 25.17 -24.21
CA LYS A 101 25.67 25.52 -22.81
C LYS A 101 26.10 26.91 -22.27
N ALA A 102 25.40 27.31 -21.18
CA ALA A 102 25.81 28.09 -19.96
C ALA A 102 25.71 29.64 -19.99
N PRO A 103 25.53 30.38 -18.85
CA PRO A 103 26.01 30.07 -17.48
C PRO A 103 25.07 30.33 -16.26
N ALA A 104 25.61 30.02 -15.07
CA ALA A 104 24.99 29.80 -13.75
C ALA A 104 25.12 30.98 -12.76
N VAL A 105 24.31 30.97 -11.68
CA VAL A 105 24.52 31.78 -10.45
C VAL A 105 24.13 30.94 -9.20
N ALA A 106 24.87 31.17 -8.10
CA ALA A 106 25.09 30.33 -6.94
C ALA A 106 24.05 30.40 -5.80
N GLN A 107 24.10 29.37 -4.95
CA GLN A 107 23.35 29.15 -3.70
C GLN A 107 23.95 29.89 -2.49
N GLN A 108 23.17 30.04 -1.42
CA GLN A 108 23.67 29.84 -0.05
C GLN A 108 22.63 29.06 0.79
N LEU A 109 23.14 28.07 1.56
CA LEU A 109 22.46 27.20 2.51
C LEU A 109 22.87 27.56 3.93
N SER A 110 21.99 27.33 4.90
CA SER A 110 22.35 27.13 6.31
C SER A 110 21.49 26.03 6.92
N THR A 111 22.14 25.12 7.63
CA THR A 111 21.62 23.90 8.26
C THR A 111 21.41 24.09 9.76
N SER A 112 20.35 23.50 10.33
CA SER A 112 20.36 22.84 11.66
C SER A 112 19.13 21.95 11.84
N ALA A 113 19.35 20.78 12.44
CA ALA A 113 18.40 19.69 12.61
C ALA A 113 17.55 19.83 13.87
N SER A 114 16.26 19.49 13.77
CA SER A 114 15.47 18.81 14.80
C SER A 114 14.15 18.32 14.20
N GLN A 115 13.72 17.15 14.68
CA GLN A 115 12.47 16.48 14.33
C GLN A 115 11.29 17.45 14.43
N LEU A 116 10.46 17.51 13.38
CA LEU A 116 9.06 17.92 13.36
C LEU A 116 8.54 17.79 11.92
N ILE A 117 7.26 17.44 11.81
CA ILE A 117 6.43 17.39 10.59
C ILE A 117 6.78 18.57 9.65
N PRO A 118 6.97 18.37 8.33
CA PRO A 118 7.36 19.46 7.46
C PRO A 118 6.19 20.43 7.22
N SER A 119 6.15 21.50 8.01
CA SER A 119 5.47 22.74 7.64
C SER A 119 6.08 23.26 6.34
N CYS A 120 5.35 23.12 5.24
CA CYS A 120 5.76 23.63 3.94
C CYS A 120 5.63 25.15 3.90
N SER A 121 6.72 25.86 4.20
CA SER A 121 6.85 27.28 3.92
C SER A 121 8.20 27.61 3.27
N THR A 122 8.08 28.04 2.01
CA THR A 122 8.91 28.99 1.25
C THR A 122 10.23 28.54 0.60
N GLY A 123 10.21 28.66 -0.73
CA GLY A 123 11.33 28.86 -1.65
C GLY A 123 10.75 29.32 -2.99
N ASN A 124 10.78 30.62 -3.24
CA ASN A 124 10.06 31.34 -4.30
C ASN A 124 10.33 30.86 -5.74
N THR A 125 9.27 30.40 -6.41
CA THR A 125 8.89 30.83 -7.77
C THR A 125 7.36 30.85 -7.84
N SER A 126 6.77 32.00 -7.54
CA SER A 126 5.32 32.20 -7.60
C SER A 126 4.85 32.23 -9.07
N SER A 127 4.26 31.14 -9.55
CA SER A 127 3.16 31.27 -10.51
C SER A 127 1.94 31.69 -9.69
N GLY A 128 1.52 32.94 -9.84
CA GLY A 128 0.37 33.49 -9.13
C GLY A 128 -0.90 32.74 -9.50
N TYR A 129 -1.31 31.81 -8.64
CA TYR A 129 -2.68 31.30 -8.61
C TYR A 129 -3.41 32.09 -7.54
N ASP A 130 -4.49 32.77 -7.92
CA ASP A 130 -5.32 33.53 -7.00
C ASP A 130 -6.09 32.55 -6.10
N LEU A 131 -5.66 32.42 -4.85
CA LEU A 131 -6.28 31.54 -3.85
C LEU A 131 -7.71 31.97 -3.48
N SER A 132 -8.16 33.16 -3.91
CA SER A 132 -9.53 33.64 -3.67
C SER A 132 -10.62 32.97 -4.52
N LEU A 133 -10.23 32.11 -5.48
CA LEU A 133 -11.15 31.47 -6.44
C LEU A 133 -11.68 30.09 -6.01
N VAL A 134 -11.25 29.55 -4.87
CA VAL A 134 -11.76 28.28 -4.33
C VAL A 134 -12.62 28.58 -3.10
N PRO A 135 -13.83 28.02 -2.97
CA PRO A 135 -14.60 28.14 -1.73
C PRO A 135 -13.76 27.67 -0.54
N ALA A 136 -13.49 28.57 0.41
CA ALA A 136 -12.55 28.32 1.50
C ALA A 136 -12.97 27.17 2.43
N THR A 137 -14.23 26.74 2.40
CA THR A 137 -14.81 25.79 3.36
C THR A 137 -15.84 24.87 2.68
N ILE A 138 -15.39 23.91 1.86
CA ILE A 138 -16.31 22.88 1.32
C ILE A 138 -16.63 21.84 2.41
N PHE A 139 -15.61 21.41 3.16
CA PHE A 139 -15.81 20.78 4.46
C PHE A 139 -15.85 21.87 5.54
N ALA A 140 -17.03 22.05 6.16
CA ALA A 140 -17.27 23.12 7.13
C ALA A 140 -16.92 22.71 8.58
N LYS A 141 -16.89 21.41 8.86
CA LYS A 141 -16.62 20.83 10.18
C LYS A 141 -15.78 19.56 10.02
N ASP A 142 -14.96 19.27 11.01
CA ASP A 142 -14.39 17.95 11.15
C ASP A 142 -15.50 16.96 11.52
N TYR A 143 -15.35 15.73 11.08
CA TYR A 143 -16.26 14.66 11.41
C TYR A 143 -15.49 13.56 12.11
N HIS A 144 -15.70 13.44 13.41
CA HIS A 144 -15.30 12.24 14.11
C HIS A 144 -16.37 11.19 13.84
N PRO A 145 -16.01 10.00 13.30
CA PRO A 145 -16.92 8.88 13.13
C PRO A 145 -17.88 8.78 14.31
N GLN A 146 -19.18 8.78 14.03
CA GLN A 146 -20.17 8.70 15.11
C GLN A 146 -19.83 7.49 15.97
N LEU A 147 -19.51 7.77 17.24
CA LEU A 147 -19.42 6.78 18.30
C LEU A 147 -20.68 5.93 18.22
N TYR A 148 -20.54 4.62 18.38
CA TYR A 148 -21.66 3.68 18.35
C TYR A 148 -22.85 4.24 19.15
N THR A 149 -24.01 4.38 18.49
CA THR A 149 -25.18 5.10 19.02
C THR A 149 -26.18 4.20 19.76
N GLY A 150 -25.85 2.91 19.93
CA GLY A 150 -26.68 1.97 20.69
C GLY A 150 -26.46 2.07 22.20
N PRO A 151 -27.33 1.44 23.01
CA PRO A 151 -27.15 1.38 24.45
C PRO A 151 -25.83 0.66 24.80
N MET A 152 -25.16 1.08 25.87
CA MET A 152 -24.02 0.34 26.40
C MET A 152 -24.51 -0.97 27.03
N PRO A 153 -23.81 -2.10 26.83
CA PRO A 153 -24.20 -3.37 27.41
C PRO A 153 -23.99 -3.35 28.92
N LYS A 154 -24.88 -4.01 29.67
CA LYS A 154 -24.59 -4.33 31.07
C LYS A 154 -23.54 -5.44 31.14
N PRO A 155 -22.85 -5.59 32.28
CA PRO A 155 -21.93 -6.71 32.47
C PRO A 155 -22.63 -8.05 32.22
N ASP A 156 -21.96 -8.99 31.54
CA ASP A 156 -22.50 -10.26 31.01
C ASP A 156 -23.73 -10.15 30.07
N GLU A 157 -24.12 -8.95 29.63
CA GLU A 157 -25.20 -8.82 28.63
C GLU A 157 -24.68 -9.21 27.24
N ASP A 158 -25.59 -9.83 26.48
CA ASP A 158 -25.42 -10.10 25.06
C ASP A 158 -25.23 -8.79 24.30
N LEU A 159 -24.33 -8.80 23.32
CA LEU A 159 -24.15 -7.65 22.45
C LEU A 159 -25.15 -7.69 21.30
N THR A 160 -25.49 -6.50 20.81
CA THR A 160 -26.43 -6.30 19.71
C THR A 160 -25.80 -6.59 18.36
N ASP A 161 -24.53 -6.19 18.18
CA ASP A 161 -23.77 -6.39 16.97
C ASP A 161 -22.25 -6.28 17.21
N THR A 162 -21.47 -6.71 16.21
CA THR A 162 -20.01 -6.70 16.26
C THR A 162 -19.43 -5.28 16.33
N ARG A 163 -20.20 -4.25 15.97
CA ARG A 163 -19.76 -2.85 16.09
C ARG A 163 -19.83 -2.41 17.55
N GLN A 164 -20.82 -2.87 18.31
CA GLN A 164 -20.87 -2.66 19.76
C GLN A 164 -19.64 -3.28 20.43
N LEU A 165 -19.24 -4.50 20.05
CA LEU A 165 -18.02 -5.14 20.56
C LEU A 165 -16.77 -4.32 20.23
N ALA A 166 -16.61 -3.94 18.96
CA ALA A 166 -15.47 -3.14 18.52
C ALA A 166 -15.41 -1.81 19.29
N TYR A 167 -16.55 -1.16 19.51
CA TYR A 167 -16.65 0.08 20.25
C TYR A 167 -16.27 -0.09 21.73
N CYS A 168 -16.84 -1.08 22.42
CA CYS A 168 -16.51 -1.39 23.81
C CYS A 168 -15.01 -1.64 24.00
N LEU A 169 -14.40 -2.43 23.12
CA LEU A 169 -12.96 -2.70 23.17
C LEU A 169 -12.11 -1.46 22.86
N ALA A 170 -12.51 -0.63 21.90
CA ALA A 170 -11.81 0.61 21.59
C ALA A 170 -11.77 1.57 22.79
N LEU A 171 -12.86 1.66 23.57
CA LEU A 171 -12.91 2.47 24.80
C LEU A 171 -11.97 1.93 25.90
N LEU A 172 -11.73 0.63 25.92
CA LEU A 172 -10.87 -0.04 26.90
C LEU A 172 -9.38 -0.01 26.53
N GLN A 173 -9.02 0.41 25.31
CA GLN A 173 -7.63 0.53 24.88
C GLN A 173 -6.85 1.59 25.66
N ALA A 174 -5.52 1.51 25.58
CA ALA A 174 -4.59 2.44 26.25
C ALA A 174 -4.70 3.88 25.75
N SER A 175 -5.23 4.11 24.55
CA SER A 175 -5.47 5.44 23.96
C SER A 175 -6.94 5.56 23.53
N PRO A 176 -7.87 5.69 24.50
CA PRO A 176 -9.28 5.79 24.18
C PRO A 176 -9.62 7.15 23.56
N PRO A 177 -10.82 7.31 22.97
CA PRO A 177 -11.34 8.61 22.58
C PRO A 177 -11.26 9.61 23.75
N PRO A 178 -11.10 10.93 23.49
CA PRO A 178 -11.06 11.93 24.55
C PRO A 178 -12.26 11.78 25.49
N TYR A 179 -12.02 11.68 26.80
CA TYR A 179 -13.08 11.44 27.77
C TYR A 179 -14.21 12.49 27.68
N ASP A 180 -13.86 13.73 27.33
CA ASP A 180 -14.80 14.85 27.17
C ASP A 180 -15.70 14.73 25.93
N SER A 181 -15.36 13.90 24.95
CA SER A 181 -16.21 13.63 23.79
C SER A 181 -17.25 12.52 24.00
N LEU A 182 -17.18 11.82 25.14
CA LEU A 182 -18.09 10.72 25.47
C LEU A 182 -19.36 11.24 26.16
N ASP A 183 -20.51 10.65 25.85
CA ASP A 183 -21.75 10.91 26.57
C ASP A 183 -21.71 10.34 27.99
N GLU A 184 -22.59 10.83 28.87
CA GLU A 184 -22.59 10.43 30.27
C GLU A 184 -22.77 8.91 30.48
N PRO A 185 -23.69 8.22 29.76
CA PRO A 185 -23.82 6.76 29.84
C PRO A 185 -22.53 6.02 29.49
N THR A 186 -21.83 6.40 28.42
CA THR A 186 -20.56 5.76 28.04
C THR A 186 -19.48 6.03 29.08
N ARG A 187 -19.42 7.23 29.65
CA ARG A 187 -18.46 7.56 30.71
C ARG A 187 -18.67 6.73 31.98
N ILE A 188 -19.92 6.52 32.37
CA ILE A 188 -20.26 5.65 33.50
C ILE A 188 -19.86 4.21 33.17
N TRP A 189 -20.30 3.68 32.02
CA TRP A 189 -19.97 2.33 31.58
C TRP A 189 -18.46 2.08 31.54
N LEU A 190 -17.69 3.02 30.98
CA LEU A 190 -16.23 2.90 30.88
C LEU A 190 -15.56 2.86 32.27
N ARG A 191 -16.04 3.67 33.21
CA ARG A 191 -15.52 3.68 34.59
C ARG A 191 -15.79 2.36 35.28
N ASP A 192 -17.03 1.88 35.19
CA ASP A 192 -17.48 0.67 35.88
C ASP A 192 -16.79 -0.56 35.28
N THR A 193 -16.72 -0.65 33.95
CA THR A 193 -16.07 -1.77 33.24
C THR A 193 -14.56 -1.79 33.46
N LYS A 194 -13.89 -0.63 33.56
CA LYS A 194 -12.46 -0.59 33.92
C LYS A 194 -12.16 -1.10 35.33
N ALA A 195 -13.16 -1.12 36.21
CA ALA A 195 -13.03 -1.69 37.56
C ALA A 195 -13.47 -3.16 37.62
N ASP A 196 -14.04 -3.70 36.54
CA ASP A 196 -14.50 -5.08 36.40
C ASP A 196 -13.55 -5.84 35.46
N ASP A 197 -12.55 -6.49 36.05
CA ASP A 197 -11.56 -7.28 35.30
C ASP A 197 -12.23 -8.46 34.56
N ASP A 198 -13.30 -9.03 35.10
CA ASP A 198 -14.02 -10.16 34.52
C ASP A 198 -14.78 -9.75 33.24
N GLU A 199 -15.39 -8.57 33.24
CA GLU A 199 -16.07 -8.02 32.06
C GLU A 199 -15.08 -7.61 30.97
N GLN A 200 -13.94 -7.02 31.35
CA GLN A 200 -12.87 -6.74 30.40
C GLN A 200 -12.36 -8.02 29.72
N GLU A 201 -12.12 -9.08 30.51
CA GLU A 201 -11.69 -10.37 29.99
C GLU A 201 -12.76 -11.03 29.12
N ARG A 202 -14.04 -10.90 29.48
CA ARG A 202 -15.16 -11.41 28.68
C ARG A 202 -15.18 -10.77 27.28
N LEU A 203 -15.09 -9.45 27.20
CA LEU A 203 -15.12 -8.73 25.92
C LEU A 203 -13.92 -9.10 25.03
N LYS A 204 -12.73 -9.25 25.62
CA LYS A 204 -11.53 -9.71 24.91
C LYS A 204 -11.64 -11.16 24.42
N THR A 205 -12.16 -12.03 25.28
CA THR A 205 -12.42 -13.44 24.94
C THR A 205 -13.40 -13.52 23.77
N MET A 206 -14.47 -12.73 23.80
CA MET A 206 -15.46 -12.71 22.73
C MET A 206 -14.88 -12.27 21.38
N ALA A 207 -13.98 -11.27 21.34
CA ALA A 207 -13.27 -10.91 20.11
C ALA A 207 -12.33 -12.03 19.62
N THR A 208 -11.71 -12.75 20.54
CA THR A 208 -10.88 -13.93 20.21
C THR A 208 -11.74 -15.06 19.66
N ASP A 209 -12.89 -15.34 20.27
CA ASP A 209 -13.82 -16.37 19.81
C ASP A 209 -14.43 -16.02 18.45
N LEU A 210 -14.68 -14.75 18.18
CA LEU A 210 -15.15 -14.28 16.86
C LEU A 210 -14.10 -14.56 15.77
N LEU A 211 -12.82 -14.38 16.08
CA LEU A 211 -11.72 -14.78 15.20
C LEU A 211 -11.65 -16.30 15.01
N VAL A 212 -11.85 -17.08 16.08
CA VAL A 212 -11.89 -18.56 16.01
C VAL A 212 -13.05 -19.05 15.15
N GLU A 213 -14.23 -18.44 15.29
CA GLU A 213 -15.38 -18.76 14.45
C GLU A 213 -15.14 -18.34 13.00
N PHE A 214 -14.52 -17.20 12.74
CA PHE A 214 -14.11 -16.80 11.38
C PHE A 214 -13.14 -17.81 10.74
N MET A 215 -12.19 -18.37 11.51
CA MET A 215 -11.29 -19.43 11.03
C MET A 215 -12.07 -20.66 10.58
N ARG A 216 -13.05 -21.09 11.38
CA ARG A 216 -13.89 -22.26 11.12
C ARG A 216 -14.92 -22.01 10.02
N TYR A 217 -15.28 -20.75 9.77
CA TYR A 217 -16.29 -20.40 8.79
C TYR A 217 -15.83 -20.74 7.38
N GLY A 218 -16.50 -21.73 6.78
CA GLY A 218 -16.11 -22.31 5.49
C GLY A 218 -16.31 -21.39 4.28
N LEU A 219 -17.23 -20.42 4.36
CA LEU A 219 -17.54 -19.49 3.26
C LEU A 219 -17.33 -18.04 3.69
N LYS A 220 -16.15 -17.49 3.40
CA LYS A 220 -15.79 -16.10 3.74
C LYS A 220 -16.33 -15.14 2.68
N ASP A 221 -17.64 -14.88 2.73
CA ASP A 221 -18.29 -13.90 1.86
C ASP A 221 -18.03 -12.45 2.31
N GLU A 222 -18.54 -11.49 1.56
CA GLU A 222 -18.42 -10.06 1.84
C GLU A 222 -18.89 -9.70 3.26
N LYS A 223 -20.00 -10.29 3.74
CA LYS A 223 -20.61 -9.93 5.02
C LYS A 223 -19.77 -10.42 6.19
N VAL A 224 -19.35 -11.68 6.15
CA VAL A 224 -18.53 -12.30 7.19
C VAL A 224 -17.14 -11.63 7.22
N THR A 225 -16.61 -11.28 6.06
CA THR A 225 -15.33 -10.55 5.95
C THR A 225 -15.45 -9.14 6.51
N ALA A 226 -16.53 -8.42 6.21
CA ALA A 226 -16.80 -7.10 6.78
C ALA A 226 -16.93 -7.13 8.31
N GLU A 227 -17.60 -8.15 8.85
CA GLU A 227 -17.77 -8.33 10.29
C GLU A 227 -16.43 -8.53 11.01
N ILE A 228 -15.57 -9.43 10.55
CA ILE A 228 -14.27 -9.67 11.22
C ILE A 228 -13.31 -8.49 11.05
N VAL A 229 -13.34 -7.79 9.92
CA VAL A 229 -12.52 -6.59 9.69
C VAL A 229 -12.92 -5.47 10.65
N CYS A 230 -14.20 -5.39 11.05
CA CYS A 230 -14.69 -4.38 12.00
C CYS A 230 -13.98 -4.44 13.36
N ILE A 231 -13.55 -5.63 13.81
CA ILE A 231 -12.85 -5.78 15.09
C ILE A 231 -11.32 -5.68 14.95
N ALA A 232 -10.77 -5.68 13.74
CA ALA A 232 -9.33 -5.67 13.51
C ALA A 232 -8.57 -4.55 14.25
N PRO A 233 -9.04 -3.28 14.31
CA PRO A 233 -8.34 -2.21 15.03
C PRO A 233 -8.24 -2.44 16.54
N VAL A 234 -9.09 -3.31 17.09
CA VAL A 234 -9.19 -3.56 18.54
C VAL A 234 -8.63 -4.89 18.99
N LEU A 235 -8.11 -5.70 18.06
CA LEU A 235 -7.47 -6.97 18.38
C LEU A 235 -6.11 -6.76 19.04
N GLU A 236 -5.79 -7.64 19.99
CA GLU A 236 -4.43 -7.76 20.53
C GLU A 236 -3.46 -8.26 19.45
N SER A 237 -2.16 -7.98 19.62
CA SER A 237 -1.13 -8.19 18.58
C SER A 237 -1.14 -9.60 17.99
N ASP A 238 -1.25 -10.64 18.82
CA ASP A 238 -1.26 -12.04 18.37
C ASP A 238 -2.54 -12.38 17.56
N ASN A 239 -3.69 -11.88 18.00
CA ASN A 239 -4.96 -12.07 17.30
C ASN A 239 -5.01 -11.28 15.99
N PHE A 240 -4.46 -10.06 15.98
CA PHE A 240 -4.31 -9.23 14.79
C PHE A 240 -3.40 -9.91 13.75
N ARG A 241 -2.25 -10.42 14.18
CA ARG A 241 -1.32 -11.20 13.34
C ARG A 241 -1.97 -12.47 12.81
N SER A 242 -2.75 -13.16 13.64
CA SER A 242 -3.51 -14.35 13.23
C SER A 242 -4.56 -14.02 12.16
N LEU A 243 -5.27 -12.90 12.30
CA LEU A 243 -6.23 -12.43 11.29
C LEU A 243 -5.55 -12.15 9.93
N LEU A 244 -4.39 -11.49 9.94
CA LEU A 244 -3.58 -11.30 8.73
C LEU A 244 -3.19 -12.64 8.10
N GLY A 245 -2.75 -13.61 8.92
CA GLY A 245 -2.42 -14.96 8.49
C GLY A 245 -3.57 -15.66 7.76
N ILE A 246 -4.80 -15.58 8.30
CA ILE A 246 -5.99 -16.18 7.69
C ILE A 246 -6.24 -15.65 6.27
N PHE A 247 -6.15 -14.33 6.07
CA PHE A 247 -6.35 -13.75 4.76
C PHE A 247 -5.23 -14.12 3.79
N VAL A 248 -3.98 -14.14 4.26
CA VAL A 248 -2.81 -14.51 3.48
C VAL A 248 -2.85 -15.98 3.06
N ASP A 249 -3.25 -16.88 3.94
CA ASP A 249 -3.39 -18.31 3.64
C ASP A 249 -4.56 -18.56 2.68
N SER A 250 -5.66 -17.82 2.82
CA SER A 250 -6.76 -17.85 1.85
C SER A 250 -6.30 -17.49 0.43
N LEU A 251 -5.37 -16.54 0.29
CA LEU A 251 -4.77 -16.17 -1.00
C LEU A 251 -3.85 -17.26 -1.57
N LYS A 252 -3.15 -18.02 -0.70
CA LYS A 252 -2.24 -19.10 -1.12
C LYS A 252 -2.96 -20.36 -1.56
N ASP A 253 -3.99 -20.75 -0.81
CA ASP A 253 -4.62 -22.06 -0.95
C ASP A 253 -5.71 -22.09 -2.03
N SER A 254 -6.13 -20.92 -2.52
CA SER A 254 -7.21 -20.80 -3.49
C SER A 254 -6.73 -20.93 -4.94
N ALA A 255 -7.42 -21.76 -5.73
CA ALA A 255 -7.19 -21.89 -7.18
C ALA A 255 -7.60 -20.64 -7.97
N PHE A 256 -8.52 -19.84 -7.42
CA PHE A 256 -9.00 -18.58 -7.99
C PHE A 256 -8.69 -17.43 -7.03
N LEU A 257 -8.57 -16.20 -7.51
CA LEU A 257 -8.35 -15.05 -6.62
C LEU A 257 -9.56 -14.89 -5.66
N PRO A 258 -9.39 -15.10 -4.33
CA PRO A 258 -10.47 -14.94 -3.37
C PRO A 258 -10.66 -13.44 -3.10
N VAL A 259 -11.54 -12.79 -3.88
CA VAL A 259 -11.72 -11.34 -3.88
C VAL A 259 -12.01 -10.78 -2.48
N HIS A 260 -12.90 -11.42 -1.71
CA HIS A 260 -13.23 -10.95 -0.35
C HIS A 260 -12.07 -11.10 0.64
N ALA A 261 -11.25 -12.14 0.51
CA ALA A 261 -10.06 -12.27 1.34
C ALA A 261 -9.01 -11.20 1.00
N LEU A 262 -8.88 -10.83 -0.29
CA LEU A 262 -8.03 -9.73 -0.71
C LEU A 262 -8.53 -8.38 -0.19
N GLU A 263 -9.85 -8.13 -0.24
CA GLU A 263 -10.49 -6.92 0.32
C GLU A 263 -10.36 -6.85 1.84
N GLY A 264 -10.50 -7.98 2.53
CA GLY A 264 -10.29 -8.11 3.96
C GLY A 264 -8.84 -7.79 4.34
N LEU A 265 -7.87 -8.41 3.68
CA LEU A 265 -6.44 -8.12 3.86
C LEU A 265 -6.14 -6.63 3.65
N ASP A 266 -6.64 -6.08 2.55
CA ASP A 266 -6.44 -4.68 2.17
C ASP A 266 -7.01 -3.71 3.22
N SER A 267 -8.15 -4.06 3.82
CA SER A 267 -8.79 -3.27 4.87
C SER A 267 -8.06 -3.39 6.20
N VAL A 268 -7.65 -4.59 6.63
CA VAL A 268 -6.87 -4.80 7.87
C VAL A 268 -5.55 -4.02 7.82
N ILE A 269 -4.85 -4.03 6.69
CA ILE A 269 -3.59 -3.27 6.53
C ILE A 269 -3.84 -1.76 6.61
N GLN A 270 -4.94 -1.26 6.03
CA GLN A 270 -5.27 0.16 6.10
C GLN A 270 -5.70 0.61 7.51
N CYS A 271 -6.30 -0.28 8.29
CA CYS A 271 -6.70 -0.04 9.67
C CYS A 271 -5.56 -0.16 10.69
N ALA A 272 -4.39 -0.68 10.28
CA ALA A 272 -3.25 -0.84 11.15
C ALA A 272 -2.67 0.52 11.57
N SER A 273 -2.48 0.71 12.88
CA SER A 273 -1.75 1.86 13.40
C SER A 273 -0.29 1.81 12.94
N PRO A 274 0.34 2.94 12.60
CA PRO A 274 1.77 2.97 12.29
C PRO A 274 2.61 2.31 13.39
N GLY A 275 3.47 1.37 12.99
CA GLY A 275 4.33 0.58 13.87
C GLY A 275 3.65 -0.62 14.54
N SER A 276 2.37 -0.91 14.26
CA SER A 276 1.68 -2.07 14.83
C SER A 276 1.99 -3.38 14.11
N MET A 277 2.51 -3.32 12.87
CA MET A 277 2.80 -4.50 12.05
C MET A 277 4.27 -4.90 12.16
N ASP A 278 4.50 -6.21 12.21
CA ASP A 278 5.85 -6.79 12.13
C ASP A 278 6.41 -6.58 10.71
N PRO A 279 7.61 -5.98 10.57
CA PRO A 279 8.22 -5.76 9.24
C PRO A 279 8.39 -7.04 8.41
N ASP A 280 8.68 -8.18 9.05
CA ASP A 280 8.83 -9.47 8.37
C ASP A 280 7.48 -9.97 7.82
N ASP A 281 6.38 -9.69 8.53
CA ASP A 281 5.03 -10.03 8.05
C ASP A 281 4.66 -9.20 6.84
N LEU A 282 4.91 -7.88 6.84
CA LEU A 282 4.65 -7.02 5.68
C LEU A 282 5.42 -7.45 4.44
N ILE A 283 6.70 -7.83 4.60
CA ILE A 283 7.53 -8.36 3.50
C ILE A 283 6.93 -9.66 2.96
N LYS A 284 6.58 -10.62 3.83
CA LYS A 284 5.95 -11.88 3.41
C LYS A 284 4.61 -11.64 2.72
N ILE A 285 3.76 -10.77 3.25
CA ILE A 285 2.48 -10.41 2.64
C ILE A 285 2.72 -9.87 1.23
N LEU A 286 3.67 -8.94 1.07
CA LEU A 286 4.04 -8.38 -0.23
C LEU A 286 4.53 -9.45 -1.22
N GLU A 287 5.33 -10.42 -0.76
CA GLU A 287 5.78 -11.55 -1.58
C GLU A 287 4.60 -12.36 -2.13
N HIS A 288 3.62 -12.68 -1.28
CA HIS A 288 2.45 -13.47 -1.68
C HIS A 288 1.53 -12.71 -2.63
N VAL A 289 1.25 -11.43 -2.34
CA VAL A 289 0.42 -10.60 -3.23
C VAL A 289 1.12 -10.38 -4.57
N LYS A 290 2.46 -10.22 -4.60
CA LYS A 290 3.25 -10.17 -5.84
C LYS A 290 3.08 -11.44 -6.67
N LEU A 291 3.18 -12.62 -6.06
CA LEU A 291 2.99 -13.89 -6.77
C LEU A 291 1.59 -13.99 -7.37
N CYS A 292 0.55 -13.60 -6.62
CA CYS A 292 -0.82 -13.53 -7.11
C CYS A 292 -0.94 -12.55 -8.29
N LEU A 293 -0.34 -11.36 -8.19
CA LEU A 293 -0.33 -10.35 -9.24
C LEU A 293 0.34 -10.85 -10.52
N GLN A 294 1.47 -11.55 -10.41
CA GLN A 294 2.21 -12.09 -11.56
C GLN A 294 1.52 -13.32 -12.18
N GLY A 295 0.82 -14.12 -11.37
CA GLY A 295 0.06 -15.29 -11.82
C GLY A 295 -1.32 -14.95 -12.38
N THR A 296 -1.86 -13.76 -12.12
CA THR A 296 -3.19 -13.34 -12.57
C THR A 296 -3.22 -13.14 -14.09
N TYR A 297 -4.29 -13.62 -14.72
CA TYR A 297 -4.51 -13.40 -16.15
C TYR A 297 -4.61 -11.90 -16.45
N LYS A 298 -3.68 -11.38 -17.25
CA LYS A 298 -3.52 -9.94 -17.52
C LYS A 298 -4.76 -9.24 -18.09
N GLN A 299 -5.70 -9.98 -18.68
CA GLN A 299 -6.95 -9.39 -19.19
C GLN A 299 -8.07 -9.33 -18.14
N SER A 300 -7.89 -9.93 -16.96
CA SER A 300 -8.80 -9.71 -15.83
C SER A 300 -8.49 -8.36 -15.17
N LEU A 301 -8.96 -7.29 -15.79
CA LEU A 301 -8.60 -5.91 -15.41
C LEU A 301 -8.98 -5.58 -13.97
N ASP A 302 -10.12 -6.07 -13.48
CA ASP A 302 -10.57 -5.89 -12.10
C ASP A 302 -9.61 -6.56 -11.10
N HIS A 303 -9.20 -7.80 -11.35
CA HIS A 303 -8.23 -8.51 -10.50
C HIS A 303 -6.87 -7.80 -10.50
N VAL A 304 -6.39 -7.37 -11.67
CA VAL A 304 -5.13 -6.63 -11.80
C VAL A 304 -5.20 -5.32 -11.03
N TYR A 305 -6.31 -4.59 -11.14
CA TYR A 305 -6.53 -3.35 -10.40
C TYR A 305 -6.50 -3.60 -8.89
N ARG A 306 -7.31 -4.55 -8.39
CA ARG A 306 -7.42 -4.89 -6.96
C ARG A 306 -6.07 -5.30 -6.37
N LEU A 307 -5.35 -6.21 -7.03
CA LEU A 307 -4.03 -6.66 -6.56
C LEU A 307 -3.01 -5.53 -6.58
N THR A 308 -2.98 -4.69 -7.62
CA THR A 308 -2.06 -3.54 -7.67
C THR A 308 -2.40 -2.50 -6.59
N ARG A 309 -3.68 -2.37 -6.24
CA ARG A 309 -4.15 -1.54 -5.12
C ARG A 309 -3.69 -2.07 -3.78
N THR A 310 -3.89 -3.36 -3.52
CA THR A 310 -3.38 -4.01 -2.30
C THR A 310 -1.86 -3.90 -2.18
N VAL A 311 -1.10 -4.08 -3.29
CA VAL A 311 0.35 -3.84 -3.29
C VAL A 311 0.67 -2.42 -2.87
N SER A 312 -0.04 -1.41 -3.38
CA SER A 312 0.21 -0.03 -2.96
C SER A 312 -0.07 0.22 -1.49
N HIS A 313 -1.13 -0.37 -0.92
CA HIS A 313 -1.47 -0.21 0.49
C HIS A 313 -0.48 -0.93 1.42
N ILE A 314 0.03 -2.09 1.01
CA ILE A 314 1.15 -2.74 1.72
C ILE A 314 2.38 -1.83 1.72
N LEU A 315 2.75 -1.27 0.56
CA LEU A 315 3.91 -0.38 0.47
C LEU A 315 3.73 0.91 1.25
N ASP A 316 2.51 1.44 1.27
CA ASP A 316 2.13 2.59 2.07
C ASP A 316 2.32 2.31 3.58
N ALA A 317 1.90 1.13 4.05
CA ALA A 317 2.18 0.70 5.42
C ALA A 317 3.69 0.55 5.69
N MET A 318 4.44 0.01 4.73
CA MET A 318 5.90 -0.07 4.84
C MET A 318 6.57 1.31 4.92
N VAL A 319 6.00 2.32 4.24
CA VAL A 319 6.47 3.71 4.33
C VAL A 319 6.15 4.32 5.69
N ASP A 320 4.96 4.06 6.24
CA ASP A 320 4.56 4.54 7.58
C ASP A 320 5.44 3.94 8.68
N ASP A 321 5.82 2.67 8.52
CA ASP A 321 6.63 1.92 9.48
C ASP A 321 8.16 2.12 9.28
N ASP A 322 8.57 3.02 8.38
CA ASP A 322 9.97 3.30 8.00
C ASP A 322 10.76 2.01 7.67
N ILE A 323 10.11 1.04 7.03
CA ILE A 323 10.74 -0.21 6.63
C ILE A 323 11.76 0.05 5.52
N LYS A 324 12.96 -0.52 5.71
CA LYS A 324 14.11 -0.40 4.81
C LYS A 324 14.54 -1.77 4.33
N ASP A 325 15.49 -1.77 3.40
CA ASP A 325 16.18 -2.96 2.92
C ASP A 325 15.27 -3.96 2.19
N LEU A 326 14.30 -3.47 1.41
CA LEU A 326 13.49 -4.33 0.56
C LEU A 326 14.38 -5.11 -0.42
N ASP A 327 14.24 -6.45 -0.49
CA ASP A 327 15.04 -7.28 -1.39
C ASP A 327 14.89 -6.78 -2.83
N ARG A 328 16.00 -6.28 -3.35
CA ARG A 328 16.00 -5.61 -4.64
C ARG A 328 15.62 -6.56 -5.78
N VAL A 329 16.10 -7.80 -5.70
CA VAL A 329 16.06 -8.78 -6.78
C VAL A 329 14.73 -9.51 -6.78
N LYS A 330 14.21 -9.84 -5.59
CA LYS A 330 12.98 -10.62 -5.43
C LYS A 330 11.73 -9.76 -5.37
N LEU A 331 11.81 -8.55 -4.81
CA LEU A 331 10.65 -7.71 -4.54
C LEU A 331 10.69 -6.40 -5.32
N HIS A 332 11.68 -5.54 -5.04
CA HIS A 332 11.69 -4.17 -5.55
C HIS A 332 11.69 -4.10 -7.08
N THR A 333 12.69 -4.73 -7.72
CA THR A 333 12.86 -4.67 -9.18
C THR A 333 11.71 -5.35 -9.93
N PRO A 334 11.27 -6.57 -9.55
CA PRO A 334 10.14 -7.21 -10.21
C PRO A 334 8.84 -6.39 -10.11
N LEU A 335 8.53 -5.83 -8.94
CA LEU A 335 7.34 -4.98 -8.75
C LEU A 335 7.45 -3.70 -9.58
N LEU A 336 8.60 -3.04 -9.56
CA LEU A 336 8.85 -1.83 -10.35
C LEU A 336 8.68 -2.09 -11.86
N LEU A 337 9.20 -3.21 -12.37
CA LEU A 337 9.06 -3.60 -13.78
C LEU A 337 7.60 -3.91 -14.13
N TYR A 338 6.90 -4.64 -13.28
CA TYR A 338 5.50 -4.99 -13.49
C TYR A 338 4.61 -3.74 -13.48
N SER A 339 4.78 -2.85 -12.51
CA SER A 339 4.04 -1.57 -12.47
C SER A 339 4.37 -0.67 -13.66
N LYS A 340 5.62 -0.68 -14.17
CA LYS A 340 5.98 0.03 -15.41
C LYS A 340 5.30 -0.56 -16.65
N GLU A 341 5.03 -1.86 -16.67
CA GLU A 341 4.23 -2.51 -17.71
C GLU A 341 2.77 -2.05 -17.62
N LEU A 342 2.16 -2.15 -16.43
CA LEU A 342 0.77 -1.73 -16.18
C LEU A 342 0.54 -0.24 -16.46
N GLN A 343 1.54 0.59 -16.24
CA GLN A 343 1.48 2.01 -16.60
C GLN A 343 1.19 2.21 -18.09
N ARG A 344 1.53 1.26 -18.98
CA ARG A 344 1.26 1.37 -20.42
C ARG A 344 -0.17 0.96 -20.82
N HIS A 345 -0.99 0.58 -19.85
CA HIS A 345 -2.35 0.14 -20.11
C HIS A 345 -3.26 1.28 -20.62
N THR A 346 -4.35 0.94 -21.30
CA THR A 346 -5.30 1.94 -21.81
C THR A 346 -6.30 2.41 -20.75
N ASP A 347 -6.49 1.60 -19.72
CA ASP A 347 -7.40 1.89 -18.61
C ASP A 347 -6.76 2.87 -17.62
N PRO A 348 -7.34 4.07 -17.41
CA PRO A 348 -6.75 5.09 -16.56
C PRO A 348 -6.70 4.70 -15.07
N TYR A 349 -7.59 3.81 -14.58
CA TYR A 349 -7.57 3.34 -13.20
C TYR A 349 -6.33 2.48 -12.94
N ILE A 350 -6.03 1.55 -13.84
CA ILE A 350 -4.81 0.72 -13.76
C ILE A 350 -3.56 1.58 -13.89
N VAL A 351 -3.56 2.56 -14.81
CA VAL A 351 -2.39 3.43 -14.98
C VAL A 351 -2.14 4.29 -13.74
N PHE A 352 -3.18 4.87 -13.15
CA PHE A 352 -3.05 5.63 -11.90
C PHE A 352 -2.50 4.74 -10.78
N GLN A 353 -3.11 3.57 -10.58
CA GLN A 353 -2.73 2.64 -9.52
C GLN A 353 -1.29 2.17 -9.67
N ALA A 354 -0.85 1.89 -10.90
CA ALA A 354 0.54 1.55 -11.20
C ALA A 354 1.51 2.72 -10.92
N VAL A 355 1.13 3.95 -11.28
CA VAL A 355 1.92 5.15 -10.99
C VAL A 355 2.04 5.39 -9.49
N TYR A 356 0.96 5.24 -8.75
CA TYR A 356 0.93 5.33 -7.29
C TYR A 356 1.84 4.29 -6.64
N THR A 357 1.71 3.03 -7.07
CA THR A 357 2.57 1.92 -6.62
C THR A 357 4.06 2.20 -6.86
N ILE A 358 4.43 2.76 -8.02
CA ILE A 358 5.82 3.17 -8.30
C ILE A 358 6.28 4.24 -7.30
N GLN A 359 5.44 5.21 -6.95
CA GLN A 359 5.81 6.26 -6.00
C GLN A 359 5.97 5.75 -4.56
N ALA A 360 5.18 4.75 -4.16
CA ALA A 360 5.35 4.05 -2.90
C ALA A 360 6.65 3.23 -2.89
N LEU A 361 6.91 2.43 -3.95
CA LEU A 361 8.16 1.67 -4.11
C LEU A 361 9.42 2.54 -4.11
N LEU A 362 9.37 3.74 -4.66
CA LEU A 362 10.51 4.67 -4.63
C LEU A 362 10.80 5.26 -3.23
N ARG A 363 9.91 5.01 -2.26
CA ARG A 363 10.02 5.49 -0.88
C ARG A 363 10.30 4.40 0.14
N VAL A 364 10.18 3.14 -0.26
CA VAL A 364 10.69 1.98 0.50
C VAL A 364 12.10 1.69 -0.03
N PRO A 365 13.18 2.06 0.69
CA PRO A 365 14.55 1.83 0.23
C PRO A 365 14.79 0.33 0.00
N ASP A 366 15.45 -0.02 -1.10
CA ASP A 366 15.98 -1.36 -1.27
C ASP A 366 17.27 -1.55 -0.45
N GLU A 367 17.70 -2.79 -0.27
CA GLU A 367 18.94 -3.13 0.46
C GLU A 367 20.24 -2.63 -0.23
N GLU A 368 20.14 -1.83 -1.30
CA GLU A 368 21.29 -1.31 -2.02
C GLU A 368 21.93 -0.13 -1.27
N LYS A 369 23.09 -0.36 -0.67
CA LYS A 369 23.88 0.73 -0.04
C LYS A 369 24.37 1.71 -1.10
N SER A 370 24.47 3.00 -0.77
CA SER A 370 24.91 4.09 -1.67
C SER A 370 26.23 3.79 -2.42
N TRP A 371 27.16 3.05 -1.82
CA TRP A 371 28.41 2.63 -2.46
C TRP A 371 28.25 1.53 -3.52
N GLN A 372 27.21 0.69 -3.41
CA GLN A 372 26.85 -0.31 -4.43
C GLN A 372 26.26 0.38 -5.67
N THR A 373 25.48 1.44 -5.46
CA THR A 373 24.98 2.34 -6.51
C THR A 373 26.13 3.04 -7.26
N VAL A 374 27.14 3.53 -6.54
CA VAL A 374 28.35 4.15 -7.11
C VAL A 374 29.19 3.13 -7.89
N LEU A 375 29.45 1.93 -7.35
CA LEU A 375 30.18 0.86 -8.05
C LEU A 375 29.48 0.39 -9.33
N ARG A 376 28.15 0.46 -9.37
CA ARG A 376 27.38 0.11 -10.56
C ARG A 376 27.39 1.23 -11.60
N HIS A 377 27.42 2.49 -11.18
CA HIS A 377 27.48 3.65 -12.07
C HIS A 377 28.90 4.03 -12.52
N THR A 378 29.95 3.56 -11.85
CA THR A 378 31.35 3.80 -12.25
C THR A 378 31.95 2.76 -13.19
N GLY A 379 31.18 1.77 -13.64
CA GLY A 379 31.62 0.92 -14.76
C GLY A 379 32.96 0.25 -14.50
N THR A 380 33.13 -0.42 -13.36
CA THR A 380 34.06 -1.55 -13.30
C THR A 380 33.45 -2.64 -12.43
N VAL A 381 33.07 -3.72 -13.10
CA VAL A 381 32.54 -4.94 -12.53
C VAL A 381 33.57 -5.54 -11.57
N VAL A 382 33.27 -5.53 -10.27
CA VAL A 382 33.78 -6.57 -9.35
C VAL A 382 32.61 -7.45 -8.93
N LYS A 383 32.21 -8.38 -9.80
CA LYS A 383 31.48 -9.58 -9.37
C LYS A 383 32.50 -10.57 -8.82
N GLY A 384 32.79 -10.42 -7.54
CA GLY A 384 33.68 -11.29 -6.78
C GLY A 384 33.35 -11.34 -5.29
N ALA A 385 32.08 -11.17 -4.89
CA ALA A 385 31.69 -11.28 -3.49
C ALA A 385 31.14 -12.68 -3.18
N SER A 386 32.05 -13.66 -3.17
CA SER A 386 31.86 -14.89 -2.38
C SER A 386 33.17 -15.34 -1.71
N LYS A 387 34.26 -14.55 -1.71
CA LYS A 387 35.56 -14.93 -1.12
C LYS A 387 36.42 -13.77 -0.57
N LEU A 388 35.85 -12.75 0.08
CA LEU A 388 36.66 -11.68 0.71
C LEU A 388 36.30 -11.45 2.18
N ILE A 389 36.66 -12.42 3.03
CA ILE A 389 36.83 -12.19 4.50
C ILE A 389 38.32 -12.08 4.87
N THR A 390 39.25 -12.08 3.91
CA THR A 390 40.69 -12.19 4.25
C THR A 390 41.57 -11.24 3.44
N ALA A 391 41.41 -9.92 3.61
CA ALA A 391 42.46 -8.92 3.35
C ALA A 391 42.03 -7.50 3.80
N ALA A 392 41.79 -7.32 5.10
CA ALA A 392 41.74 -5.97 5.68
C ALA A 392 43.17 -5.51 5.97
N LYS A 393 43.79 -4.80 5.03
CA LYS A 393 44.95 -3.90 5.21
C LYS A 393 45.19 -3.17 3.89
N GLY A 394 44.56 -2.01 3.71
CA GLY A 394 44.94 -1.10 2.63
C GLY A 394 43.84 -0.26 1.99
N PHE A 395 42.55 -0.46 2.30
CA PHE A 395 41.51 0.42 1.80
C PHE A 395 41.29 1.58 2.78
N ASN A 396 41.85 2.74 2.46
CA ASN A 396 41.77 3.92 3.31
C ASN A 396 40.49 4.71 3.00
N VAL A 397 39.45 4.47 3.81
CA VAL A 397 38.11 5.06 3.63
C VAL A 397 38.14 6.59 3.72
N SER A 398 39.11 7.18 4.44
CA SER A 398 39.23 8.64 4.55
C SER A 398 39.68 9.30 3.25
N GLU A 399 40.61 8.69 2.49
CA GLU A 399 41.06 9.23 1.19
C GLU A 399 39.95 9.18 0.13
N PHE A 400 39.09 8.16 0.17
CA PHE A 400 37.92 8.09 -0.70
C PHE A 400 36.87 9.16 -0.35
N ILE A 401 36.65 9.43 0.95
CA ILE A 401 35.73 10.48 1.40
C ILE A 401 36.26 11.88 1.05
N GLU A 402 37.56 12.12 1.17
CA GLU A 402 38.19 13.38 0.77
C GLU A 402 38.12 13.62 -0.75
N ALA A 403 38.32 12.57 -1.56
CA ALA A 403 38.18 12.67 -3.02
C ALA A 403 36.73 12.93 -3.47
N VAL A 404 35.74 12.41 -2.73
CA VAL A 404 34.32 12.62 -3.00
C VAL A 404 33.86 14.01 -2.51
N GLN A 405 34.36 14.48 -1.36
CA GLN A 405 34.06 15.83 -0.86
C GLN A 405 34.73 16.91 -1.71
N GLY A 406 35.97 16.68 -2.20
CA GLY A 406 36.63 17.57 -3.15
C GLY A 406 35.97 17.62 -4.55
N GLY A 407 35.18 16.60 -4.90
CA GLY A 407 34.39 16.55 -6.14
C GLY A 407 32.95 17.07 -6.02
N LEU A 408 32.46 17.36 -4.82
CA LEU A 408 31.06 17.73 -4.58
C LEU A 408 30.78 19.24 -4.70
N GLU A 409 31.79 20.09 -4.84
CA GLU A 409 31.61 21.56 -4.93
C GLU A 409 31.15 22.07 -6.31
N THR A 410 30.83 21.19 -7.28
CA THR A 410 30.26 21.59 -8.57
C THR A 410 29.00 20.79 -8.94
N SER A 411 27.93 20.96 -8.15
CA SER A 411 26.61 20.41 -8.47
C SER A 411 25.88 21.24 -9.53
N SER A 412 25.96 20.85 -10.81
CA SER A 412 24.91 21.16 -11.82
C SER A 412 24.94 20.30 -13.11
N GLN A 413 25.74 19.22 -13.19
CA GLN A 413 25.81 18.42 -14.42
C GLN A 413 25.84 16.90 -14.17
N ILE A 414 24.77 16.36 -13.58
CA ILE A 414 24.41 14.93 -13.72
C ILE A 414 22.92 14.83 -14.06
N ILE A 415 22.56 15.37 -15.23
CA ILE A 415 21.29 15.07 -15.91
C ILE A 415 21.66 14.79 -17.35
N GLY A 416 21.62 13.53 -17.76
CA GLY A 416 21.91 13.22 -19.16
C GLY A 416 22.01 11.76 -19.54
N VAL A 417 21.14 10.86 -19.05
CA VAL A 417 20.86 9.57 -19.73
C VAL A 417 19.45 9.05 -19.36
N VAL A 418 18.38 9.74 -19.75
CA VAL A 418 17.05 9.12 -19.88
C VAL A 418 16.33 9.80 -21.03
N GLY A 419 16.53 9.30 -22.25
CA GLY A 419 15.93 9.97 -23.40
C GLY A 419 16.16 9.30 -24.73
N VAL A 420 16.06 7.97 -24.85
CA VAL A 420 15.87 7.34 -26.18
C VAL A 420 15.05 6.06 -26.02
N ALA A 421 13.73 6.17 -26.19
CA ALA A 421 12.84 5.07 -26.59
C ALA A 421 11.46 5.66 -26.93
N TYR A 422 11.39 6.38 -28.05
CA TYR A 422 10.12 6.80 -28.64
C TYR A 422 10.24 6.74 -30.16
N LYS A 423 9.67 5.70 -30.76
CA LYS A 423 8.75 5.81 -31.90
C LYS A 423 8.18 4.44 -32.29
N ASP A 424 7.02 4.53 -32.91
CA ASP A 424 6.28 3.52 -33.65
C ASP A 424 5.44 2.52 -32.85
N PHE A 425 4.17 2.89 -32.64
CA PHE A 425 3.04 2.23 -33.31
C PHE A 425 1.83 3.18 -33.26
N SER A 426 1.40 3.66 -34.42
CA SER A 426 0.21 4.49 -34.62
C SER A 426 -0.88 3.67 -35.29
N VAL A 427 -1.69 2.96 -34.50
CA VAL A 427 -3.07 2.61 -34.87
C VAL A 427 -3.94 2.60 -33.60
N LEU A 428 -4.77 3.65 -33.47
CA LEU A 428 -6.06 3.73 -32.77
C LEU A 428 -6.18 3.18 -31.32
N LYS A 429 -5.80 4.02 -30.33
CA LYS A 429 -6.60 4.32 -29.11
C LYS A 429 -6.01 5.55 -28.41
N GLU A 430 -6.38 6.75 -28.87
CA GLU A 430 -5.86 8.04 -28.37
C GLU A 430 -6.17 8.29 -26.88
N SER A 431 -7.18 7.61 -26.32
CA SER A 431 -7.66 7.91 -24.97
C SER A 431 -6.70 7.51 -23.84
N GLY A 432 -5.69 6.65 -24.02
CA GLY A 432 -4.75 6.27 -22.95
C GLY A 432 -3.43 7.06 -22.95
N GLN A 433 -2.94 7.40 -24.15
CA GLN A 433 -1.58 7.90 -24.36
C GLN A 433 -1.35 9.32 -23.82
N ASP A 434 -2.38 10.15 -23.73
CA ASP A 434 -2.23 11.54 -23.25
C ASP A 434 -2.15 11.64 -21.71
N PHE A 435 -2.79 10.74 -20.97
CA PHE A 435 -2.54 10.59 -19.50
C PHE A 435 -1.14 10.08 -19.26
N LEU A 436 -0.75 9.09 -20.07
CA LEU A 436 0.60 8.60 -20.05
C LEU A 436 1.58 9.74 -20.28
N LYS A 437 1.43 10.57 -21.32
CA LYS A 437 2.31 11.70 -21.59
C LYS A 437 2.31 12.74 -20.47
N ALA A 438 1.15 13.10 -19.93
CA ALA A 438 1.00 14.08 -18.86
C ALA A 438 1.68 13.63 -17.55
N ILE A 439 1.57 12.35 -17.21
CA ILE A 439 2.21 11.80 -16.00
C ILE A 439 3.70 11.45 -16.27
N LYS A 440 4.10 11.20 -17.53
CA LYS A 440 5.46 10.79 -17.96
C LYS A 440 6.59 11.77 -17.72
N THR A 441 6.33 13.02 -17.40
CA THR A 441 7.35 14.08 -17.42
C THR A 441 8.45 13.98 -16.35
N SER A 442 8.43 13.02 -15.41
CA SER A 442 9.58 12.62 -14.56
C SER A 442 9.21 11.48 -13.60
N PHE A 443 9.33 10.22 -14.01
CA PHE A 443 8.94 9.05 -13.18
C PHE A 443 10.01 8.42 -12.33
N ASN A 444 11.28 8.78 -12.54
CA ASN A 444 12.39 8.28 -11.71
C ASN A 444 12.68 9.21 -10.52
N LYS A 445 11.73 10.09 -10.17
CA LYS A 445 11.85 11.05 -9.07
C LYS A 445 10.66 10.87 -8.15
N GLN A 446 10.94 10.94 -6.85
CA GLN A 446 9.92 11.05 -5.82
C GLN A 446 9.11 12.35 -6.08
N ARG A 447 7.79 12.21 -6.20
CA ARG A 447 6.88 13.32 -6.48
C ARG A 447 6.19 13.82 -5.23
N ILE A 448 5.96 15.13 -5.15
CA ILE A 448 5.37 15.79 -3.97
C ILE A 448 3.91 15.38 -3.77
N TRP A 449 3.19 15.01 -4.84
CA TRP A 449 1.79 14.60 -4.73
C TRP A 449 1.57 13.32 -3.92
N TYR A 450 2.50 12.36 -3.94
CA TYR A 450 2.33 11.11 -3.20
C TYR A 450 2.29 11.34 -1.68
N PRO A 451 3.28 11.97 -1.04
CA PRO A 451 3.23 12.22 0.40
C PRO A 451 2.08 13.17 0.77
N MET A 452 1.66 14.06 -0.13
CA MET A 452 0.46 14.87 0.08
C MET A 452 -0.81 14.01 0.12
N LEU A 453 -0.98 13.05 -0.80
CA LEU A 453 -2.09 12.11 -0.77
C LEU A 453 -2.06 11.22 0.50
N ARG A 454 -0.88 10.81 0.95
CA ARG A 454 -0.70 10.09 2.23
C ARG A 454 -1.12 10.93 3.43
N GLY A 455 -0.73 12.21 3.45
CA GLY A 455 -1.16 13.17 4.47
C GLY A 455 -2.68 13.34 4.48
N ILE A 456 -3.30 13.41 3.30
CA ILE A 456 -4.77 13.44 3.17
C ILE A 456 -5.39 12.15 3.72
N ASP A 457 -4.83 10.97 3.43
CA ASP A 457 -5.33 9.70 3.96
C ASP A 457 -5.29 9.67 5.50
N MET A 458 -4.22 10.20 6.10
CA MET A 458 -4.09 10.32 7.55
C MET A 458 -5.17 11.25 8.14
N ALA A 459 -5.35 12.44 7.54
CA ALA A 459 -6.39 13.38 7.97
C ALA A 459 -7.81 12.80 7.82
N ILE A 460 -8.07 12.04 6.75
CA ILE A 460 -9.34 11.32 6.57
C ILE A 460 -9.52 10.28 7.69
N ARG A 461 -8.51 9.47 8.01
CA ARG A 461 -8.61 8.48 9.11
C ARG A 461 -8.91 9.13 10.46
N ASN A 462 -8.36 10.31 10.71
CA ASN A 462 -8.57 11.06 11.95
C ASN A 462 -9.92 11.82 11.99
N GLY A 463 -10.64 11.90 10.87
CA GLY A 463 -11.86 12.70 10.77
C GLY A 463 -11.63 14.20 10.55
N GLU A 464 -10.39 14.61 10.28
CA GLU A 464 -9.95 16.00 10.14
C GLU A 464 -10.29 16.57 8.75
N LEU A 465 -11.57 16.56 8.37
CA LEU A 465 -12.04 16.94 7.03
C LEU A 465 -11.77 18.42 6.67
N THR A 466 -11.68 19.31 7.65
CA THR A 466 -11.25 20.70 7.42
C THR A 466 -9.78 20.77 7.02
N GLN A 467 -8.94 19.92 7.61
CA GLN A 467 -7.54 19.78 7.22
C GLN A 467 -7.42 19.15 5.84
N VAL A 468 -8.25 18.15 5.50
CA VAL A 468 -8.34 17.58 4.16
C VAL A 468 -8.63 18.67 3.11
N ASN A 469 -9.61 19.54 3.37
CA ASN A 469 -9.92 20.68 2.51
C ASN A 469 -8.68 21.58 2.30
N THR A 470 -8.00 21.93 3.39
CA THR A 470 -6.81 22.79 3.37
C THR A 470 -5.66 22.14 2.59
N MET A 471 -5.34 20.88 2.86
CA MET A 471 -4.28 20.15 2.16
C MET A 471 -4.54 20.04 0.64
N ILE A 472 -5.79 19.79 0.24
CA ILE A 472 -6.18 19.71 -1.17
C ILE A 472 -6.08 21.08 -1.85
N CYS A 473 -6.60 22.12 -1.20
CA CYS A 473 -6.68 23.47 -1.73
C CYS A 473 -5.32 24.19 -1.72
N ASP A 474 -4.41 23.88 -0.81
CA ASP A 474 -3.11 24.58 -0.71
C ASP A 474 -1.96 23.79 -1.34
N ALA A 475 -2.22 22.58 -1.85
CA ALA A 475 -1.21 21.75 -2.46
C ALA A 475 -0.50 22.44 -3.64
N ALA A 476 0.83 22.55 -3.55
CA ALA A 476 1.67 23.02 -4.66
C ALA A 476 1.56 22.12 -5.91
N CYS A 477 1.26 20.83 -5.71
CA CYS A 477 1.03 19.85 -6.77
C CYS A 477 -0.43 19.77 -7.23
N ARG A 478 -1.29 20.73 -6.86
CA ARG A 478 -2.73 20.73 -7.20
C ARG A 478 -3.03 20.64 -8.69
N GLY A 479 -2.15 21.18 -9.54
CA GLY A 479 -2.27 21.06 -11.00
C GLY A 479 -1.77 19.72 -11.57
N GLU A 480 -1.16 18.85 -10.76
CA GLU A 480 -0.67 17.56 -11.24
C GLU A 480 -1.82 16.56 -11.40
N LEU A 481 -1.89 15.94 -12.58
CA LEU A 481 -2.94 15.00 -12.97
C LEU A 481 -3.10 13.82 -11.98
N ALA A 482 -1.98 13.27 -11.49
CA ALA A 482 -1.99 12.19 -10.52
C ALA A 482 -2.52 12.65 -9.15
N PHE A 483 -2.18 13.87 -8.73
CA PHE A 483 -2.71 14.42 -7.48
C PHE A 483 -4.24 14.57 -7.56
N GLN A 484 -4.74 15.23 -8.61
CA GLN A 484 -6.18 15.44 -8.79
C GLN A 484 -6.95 14.12 -8.88
N TRP A 485 -6.41 13.13 -9.62
CA TRP A 485 -7.01 11.80 -9.68
C TRP A 485 -7.10 11.13 -8.31
N GLY A 486 -6.01 11.17 -7.54
CA GLY A 486 -5.96 10.60 -6.19
C GLY A 486 -6.91 11.30 -5.21
N VAL A 487 -7.07 12.62 -5.34
CA VAL A 487 -8.06 13.41 -4.59
C VAL A 487 -9.48 13.00 -4.95
N CYS A 488 -9.81 12.86 -6.24
CA CYS A 488 -11.15 12.43 -6.67
C CYS A 488 -11.52 11.06 -6.07
N GLN A 489 -10.59 10.10 -6.06
CA GLN A 489 -10.82 8.79 -5.45
C GLN A 489 -11.12 8.89 -3.95
N ARG A 490 -10.33 9.67 -3.20
CA ARG A 490 -10.50 9.85 -1.74
C ARG A 490 -11.79 10.56 -1.38
N LEU A 491 -12.07 11.69 -2.03
CA LEU A 491 -13.31 12.44 -1.83
C LEU A 491 -14.50 11.54 -2.02
N GLY A 492 -14.47 10.76 -3.07
CA GLY A 492 -15.61 9.96 -3.30
C GLY A 492 -15.69 8.67 -2.45
N ASN A 493 -14.57 8.12 -1.96
CA ASN A 493 -14.61 7.14 -0.87
C ASN A 493 -15.37 7.72 0.34
N ILE A 494 -15.10 8.97 0.72
CA ILE A 494 -15.86 9.68 1.78
C ILE A 494 -17.36 9.73 1.41
N ALA A 495 -17.69 10.10 0.17
CA ALA A 495 -19.08 10.18 -0.28
C ALA A 495 -19.82 8.83 -0.24
N ALA A 496 -19.12 7.73 -0.54
CA ALA A 496 -19.72 6.39 -0.65
C ALA A 496 -19.78 5.61 0.68
N ASP A 497 -18.94 5.98 1.65
CA ASP A 497 -18.76 5.22 2.87
C ASP A 497 -19.79 5.64 3.93
N PRO A 498 -20.66 4.71 4.40
CA PRO A 498 -21.70 5.01 5.37
C PRO A 498 -21.19 5.34 6.77
N ILE A 499 -19.87 5.23 7.03
CA ILE A 499 -19.29 5.70 8.30
C ILE A 499 -19.37 7.23 8.44
N TRP A 500 -19.43 7.97 7.33
CA TRP A 500 -19.52 9.43 7.30
C TRP A 500 -20.96 9.91 7.43
N ASP A 501 -21.18 11.05 8.10
CA ASP A 501 -22.50 11.68 8.13
C ASP A 501 -22.91 12.24 6.75
N ALA A 502 -24.22 12.43 6.59
CA ALA A 502 -24.79 12.94 5.34
C ALA A 502 -24.16 14.27 4.91
N ASP A 503 -23.84 15.17 5.85
CA ASP A 503 -23.18 16.44 5.56
C ASP A 503 -21.80 16.22 4.94
N SER A 504 -20.96 15.36 5.53
CA SER A 504 -19.63 15.05 5.01
C SER A 504 -19.70 14.36 3.63
N GLN A 505 -20.64 13.44 3.45
CA GLN A 505 -20.86 12.77 2.18
C GLN A 505 -21.29 13.76 1.08
N GLU A 506 -22.23 14.65 1.38
CA GLU A 506 -22.69 15.69 0.45
C GLU A 506 -21.59 16.73 0.16
N SER A 507 -20.82 17.15 1.16
CA SER A 507 -19.65 18.04 0.98
C SER A 507 -18.61 17.41 0.06
N ALA A 508 -18.37 16.10 0.18
CA ALA A 508 -17.43 15.41 -0.70
C ALA A 508 -17.92 15.37 -2.16
N VAL A 509 -19.22 15.14 -2.38
CA VAL A 509 -19.86 15.27 -3.71
C VAL A 509 -19.76 16.70 -4.24
N ALA A 510 -20.00 17.70 -3.39
CA ALA A 510 -19.86 19.11 -3.77
C ALA A 510 -18.42 19.46 -4.16
N PHE A 511 -17.42 18.92 -3.46
CA PHE A 511 -16.00 19.10 -3.79
C PHE A 511 -15.64 18.49 -5.15
N LEU A 512 -16.14 17.29 -5.46
CA LEU A 512 -16.01 16.72 -6.80
C LEU A 512 -16.61 17.65 -7.88
N GLY A 513 -17.76 18.27 -7.59
CA GLY A 513 -18.38 19.29 -8.42
C GLY A 513 -17.50 20.54 -8.61
N GLU A 514 -16.86 21.02 -7.56
CA GLU A 514 -15.93 22.16 -7.63
C GLU A 514 -14.72 21.86 -8.53
N ILE A 515 -14.09 20.70 -8.36
CA ILE A 515 -12.98 20.25 -9.21
C ILE A 515 -13.43 20.15 -10.67
N TYR A 516 -14.67 19.74 -10.94
CA TYR A 516 -15.22 19.66 -12.28
C TYR A 516 -15.51 21.02 -12.92
N ARG A 517 -16.11 21.96 -12.17
CA ARG A 517 -16.58 23.24 -12.72
C ARG A 517 -15.46 24.28 -12.86
N ASN A 518 -14.59 24.39 -11.86
CA ASN A 518 -13.61 25.48 -11.76
C ASN A 518 -12.31 25.17 -12.53
N ASP A 519 -12.39 25.31 -13.85
CA ASP A 519 -11.25 25.06 -14.75
C ASP A 519 -10.08 26.04 -14.55
N ALA A 520 -10.34 27.22 -13.97
CA ALA A 520 -9.29 28.21 -13.69
C ALA A 520 -8.33 27.71 -12.60
N VAL A 521 -8.85 26.97 -11.62
CA VAL A 521 -8.06 26.41 -10.51
C VAL A 521 -7.58 24.99 -10.84
N TRP A 522 -8.49 24.13 -11.32
CA TRP A 522 -8.23 22.69 -11.45
C TRP A 522 -7.82 22.28 -12.86
N GLY A 523 -7.87 23.18 -13.83
CA GLY A 523 -7.57 22.87 -15.23
C GLY A 523 -8.69 22.13 -15.95
N GLN A 524 -8.43 21.83 -17.22
CA GLN A 524 -9.40 21.26 -18.17
C GLN A 524 -9.11 19.78 -18.51
N GLU A 525 -8.35 19.08 -17.67
CA GLU A 525 -7.91 17.71 -17.93
C GLU A 525 -9.11 16.75 -18.05
N ALA A 526 -9.43 16.34 -19.28
CA ALA A 526 -10.63 15.57 -19.59
C ALA A 526 -10.75 14.26 -18.78
N LYS A 527 -9.62 13.67 -18.38
CA LYS A 527 -9.60 12.42 -17.62
C LYS A 527 -9.97 12.58 -16.16
N VAL A 528 -9.59 13.70 -15.56
CA VAL A 528 -10.05 14.03 -14.19
C VAL A 528 -11.55 14.25 -14.22
N LYS A 529 -12.04 15.00 -15.22
CA LYS A 529 -13.48 15.22 -15.42
C LYS A 529 -14.23 13.90 -15.66
N GLN A 530 -13.67 12.98 -16.46
CA GLN A 530 -14.24 11.65 -16.67
C GLN A 530 -14.23 10.79 -15.40
N CYS A 531 -13.15 10.84 -14.59
CA CYS A 531 -13.07 10.18 -13.29
C CYS A 531 -14.20 10.66 -12.37
N ILE A 532 -14.40 11.98 -12.27
CA ILE A 532 -15.48 12.59 -11.47
C ILE A 532 -16.86 12.10 -11.96
N LEU A 533 -17.10 12.12 -13.27
CA LEU A 533 -18.37 11.65 -13.84
C LEU A 533 -18.62 10.16 -13.51
N ASN A 534 -17.61 9.32 -13.64
CA ASN A 534 -17.72 7.89 -13.30
C ASN A 534 -18.05 7.68 -11.83
N ILE A 535 -17.39 8.43 -10.94
CA ILE A 535 -17.65 8.42 -9.50
C ILE A 535 -19.11 8.82 -9.22
N LEU A 536 -19.57 9.92 -9.79
CA LEU A 536 -20.94 10.42 -9.57
C LEU A 536 -21.99 9.44 -10.12
N MET A 537 -21.75 8.84 -11.29
CA MET A 537 -22.64 7.81 -11.84
C MET A 537 -22.72 6.58 -10.93
N GLN A 538 -21.60 6.15 -10.33
CA GLN A 538 -21.62 5.06 -9.36
C GLN A 538 -22.35 5.46 -8.08
N LEU A 539 -22.15 6.68 -7.57
CA LEU A 539 -22.90 7.21 -6.42
C LEU A 539 -24.41 7.32 -6.68
N GLY A 540 -24.83 7.65 -7.90
CA GLY A 540 -26.24 7.66 -8.31
C GLY A 540 -26.92 6.27 -8.27
N THR A 541 -26.15 5.19 -8.16
CA THR A 541 -26.71 3.83 -7.94
C THR A 541 -26.90 3.50 -6.46
N THR A 542 -26.38 4.31 -5.54
CA THR A 542 -26.53 4.12 -4.09
C THR A 542 -27.90 4.62 -3.61
N SER A 543 -28.19 4.43 -2.31
CA SER A 543 -29.40 4.92 -1.65
C SER A 543 -29.06 6.08 -0.70
N GLY A 544 -30.01 7.00 -0.48
CA GLY A 544 -29.88 8.06 0.53
C GLY A 544 -29.60 9.46 -0.06
N SER A 545 -29.10 10.35 0.80
CA SER A 545 -28.80 11.75 0.48
C SER A 545 -27.69 11.89 -0.57
N THR A 546 -26.65 11.05 -0.48
CA THR A 546 -25.53 11.03 -1.44
C THR A 546 -26.01 10.78 -2.87
N LYS A 547 -26.98 9.87 -3.05
CA LYS A 547 -27.60 9.63 -4.36
C LYS A 547 -28.23 10.90 -4.91
N GLN A 548 -29.04 11.59 -4.10
CA GLN A 548 -29.72 12.82 -4.51
C GLN A 548 -28.72 13.95 -4.82
N ALA A 549 -27.63 14.05 -4.06
CA ALA A 549 -26.57 15.01 -4.33
C ALA A 549 -25.84 14.69 -5.65
N ALA A 550 -25.52 13.42 -5.91
CA ALA A 550 -24.87 12.98 -7.14
C ALA A 550 -25.78 13.16 -8.37
N ASP A 551 -27.06 12.79 -8.28
CA ASP A 551 -28.04 12.94 -9.35
C ASP A 551 -28.24 14.42 -9.71
N ARG A 552 -28.42 15.30 -8.70
CA ARG A 552 -28.50 16.76 -8.90
C ARG A 552 -27.25 17.29 -9.63
N LEU A 553 -26.08 16.88 -9.18
CA LEU A 553 -24.82 17.34 -9.76
C LEU A 553 -24.63 16.84 -11.21
N LEU A 554 -25.03 15.61 -11.51
CA LEU A 554 -25.01 15.07 -12.87
C LEU A 554 -25.98 15.82 -13.80
N GLU A 555 -27.18 16.16 -13.33
CA GLU A 555 -28.14 16.96 -14.10
C GLU A 555 -27.61 18.36 -14.39
N GLU A 556 -26.95 19.00 -13.42
CA GLU A 556 -26.29 20.29 -13.63
C GLU A 556 -25.15 20.19 -14.64
N MET A 557 -24.32 19.14 -14.56
CA MET A 557 -23.21 18.90 -15.49
C MET A 557 -23.70 18.61 -16.93
N ALA A 558 -24.85 17.97 -17.08
CA ALA A 558 -25.48 17.75 -18.39
C ALA A 558 -25.86 19.06 -19.08
N ASN A 559 -26.16 20.10 -18.30
CA ASN A 559 -26.55 21.43 -18.77
C ASN A 559 -25.40 22.44 -18.81
N ASP A 560 -24.14 21.99 -18.67
CA ASP A 560 -22.96 22.86 -18.66
C ASP A 560 -22.86 23.69 -19.95
N SER A 561 -22.59 24.99 -19.84
CA SER A 561 -22.48 25.87 -21.02
C SER A 561 -21.32 25.45 -21.95
N ASN A 562 -20.28 24.82 -21.41
CA ASN A 562 -19.13 24.34 -22.14
C ASN A 562 -19.46 23.08 -22.96
N LEU A 563 -19.41 23.22 -24.29
CA LEU A 563 -19.67 22.14 -25.25
C LEU A 563 -18.77 20.91 -25.07
N ARG A 564 -17.50 21.10 -24.68
CA ARG A 564 -16.58 19.97 -24.46
C ARG A 564 -16.96 19.15 -23.22
N LYS A 565 -17.38 19.83 -22.15
CA LYS A 565 -17.84 19.17 -20.91
C LYS A 565 -19.13 18.40 -21.14
N ARG A 566 -20.09 18.98 -21.89
CA ARG A 566 -21.31 18.27 -22.30
C ARG A 566 -21.02 17.05 -23.16
N ALA A 567 -20.16 17.17 -24.17
CA ALA A 567 -19.78 16.04 -25.00
C ALA A 567 -19.12 14.91 -24.18
N LEU A 568 -18.29 15.26 -23.19
CA LEU A 568 -17.66 14.29 -22.29
C LEU A 568 -18.69 13.60 -21.38
N HIS A 569 -19.63 14.37 -20.82
CA HIS A 569 -20.73 13.83 -20.03
C HIS A 569 -21.56 12.83 -20.85
N ASP A 570 -21.96 13.20 -22.07
CA ASP A 570 -22.75 12.34 -22.95
C ASP A 570 -21.99 11.07 -23.37
N ALA A 571 -20.68 11.17 -23.61
CA ALA A 571 -19.83 10.02 -23.89
C ALA A 571 -19.76 9.08 -22.67
N SER A 572 -19.54 9.62 -21.48
CA SER A 572 -19.43 8.85 -20.24
C SER A 572 -20.74 8.11 -19.92
N ARG A 573 -21.89 8.76 -20.14
CA ARG A 573 -23.21 8.14 -19.97
C ARG A 573 -23.45 6.98 -20.95
N LYS A 574 -22.92 7.07 -22.17
CA LYS A 574 -23.03 6.01 -23.20
C LYS A 574 -22.09 4.83 -22.95
N GLU A 575 -20.88 5.09 -22.46
CA GLU A 575 -19.92 4.05 -22.09
C GLU A 575 -20.39 3.25 -20.87
N GLY A 576 -21.25 3.84 -20.03
CA GLY A 576 -21.73 3.24 -18.79
C GLY A 576 -20.72 3.41 -17.65
N SER A 577 -21.11 3.04 -16.43
CA SER A 577 -20.21 3.08 -15.28
C SER A 577 -18.99 2.18 -15.52
N SER A 578 -17.79 2.70 -15.18
CA SER A 578 -16.55 1.92 -15.18
C SER A 578 -16.75 0.56 -14.50
N SER A 579 -16.16 -0.49 -15.07
CA SER A 579 -16.18 -1.85 -14.50
C SER A 579 -15.41 -1.95 -13.18
N HIS A 580 -14.53 -0.97 -12.89
CA HIS A 580 -13.87 -0.88 -11.60
C HIS A 580 -14.83 -0.31 -10.59
N LEU A 581 -15.34 -1.17 -9.71
CA LEU A 581 -16.00 -0.74 -8.49
C LEU A 581 -15.00 0.07 -7.68
N TRP A 582 -15.29 1.34 -7.49
CA TRP A 582 -14.50 2.21 -6.64
C TRP A 582 -14.83 2.02 -5.15
N LYS A 583 -15.91 1.31 -4.83
CA LYS A 583 -16.30 0.97 -3.45
C LYS A 583 -15.28 -0.04 -2.97
N VAL A 584 -14.37 0.49 -2.16
CA VAL A 584 -13.14 -0.19 -1.75
C VAL A 584 -13.21 -0.60 -0.27
N THR A 585 -14.05 0.06 0.52
CA THR A 585 -14.30 -0.35 1.90
C THR A 585 -15.38 -1.42 1.92
N LEU A 586 -15.12 -2.52 2.62
CA LEU A 586 -16.16 -3.49 2.96
C LEU A 586 -17.31 -2.74 3.66
N PRO A 587 -18.58 -3.04 3.31
CA PRO A 587 -19.71 -2.35 3.93
C PRO A 587 -19.69 -2.58 5.44
N LEU A 588 -20.15 -1.61 6.22
CA LEU A 588 -20.42 -1.83 7.64
C LEU A 588 -21.32 -3.08 7.80
N PRO A 589 -20.97 -4.02 8.69
CA PRO A 589 -21.76 -5.22 8.89
C PRO A 589 -23.18 -4.82 9.32
N THR A 590 -24.15 -5.22 8.51
CA THR A 590 -25.60 -5.01 8.78
C THR A 590 -26.22 -6.15 9.57
N SER A 591 -25.46 -7.22 9.77
CA SER A 591 -25.76 -8.43 10.54
C SER A 591 -24.46 -8.95 11.14
N SER A 592 -24.53 -9.66 12.26
CA SER A 592 -23.35 -10.17 12.98
C SER A 592 -23.36 -11.70 13.09
N PRO A 593 -23.34 -12.43 11.96
CA PRO A 593 -23.46 -13.89 11.97
C PRO A 593 -22.33 -14.62 12.72
N LEU A 594 -21.14 -14.03 12.86
CA LEU A 594 -20.08 -14.61 13.68
C LEU A 594 -20.37 -14.37 15.17
N LEU A 595 -20.73 -13.15 15.54
CA LEU A 595 -21.06 -12.82 16.92
C LEU A 595 -22.26 -13.63 17.43
N ASP A 596 -23.31 -13.76 16.63
CA ASP A 596 -24.50 -14.56 16.97
C ASP A 596 -24.09 -15.99 17.35
N ARG A 597 -23.15 -16.60 16.61
CA ARG A 597 -22.64 -17.96 16.91
C ARG A 597 -21.80 -18.02 18.18
N VAL A 598 -20.99 -16.99 18.42
CA VAL A 598 -20.17 -16.90 19.63
C VAL A 598 -21.08 -16.80 20.86
N GLN A 599 -22.09 -15.93 20.81
CA GLN A 599 -23.05 -15.73 21.91
C GLN A 599 -24.02 -16.92 22.10
N GLU A 600 -24.36 -17.65 21.04
CA GLU A 600 -25.17 -18.89 21.14
C GLU A 600 -24.40 -20.07 21.76
N THR A 601 -23.07 -19.98 21.87
CA THR A 601 -22.24 -21.04 22.47
C THR A 601 -22.32 -20.97 23.99
N PRO A 602 -22.87 -21.98 24.70
CA PRO A 602 -23.08 -21.89 26.14
C PRO A 602 -21.75 -21.78 26.90
N THR A 603 -21.52 -20.67 27.58
CA THR A 603 -20.36 -20.47 28.46
C THR A 603 -20.78 -20.67 29.91
N VAL A 604 -20.49 -21.85 30.47
CA VAL A 604 -20.77 -22.21 31.87
C VAL A 604 -20.23 -21.15 32.84
N GLU A 605 -19.11 -20.52 32.51
CA GLU A 605 -18.46 -19.53 33.35
C GLU A 605 -19.23 -18.19 33.43
N ALA A 606 -19.81 -17.72 32.32
CA ALA A 606 -20.66 -16.53 32.33
C ALA A 606 -21.95 -16.79 33.10
N ASP A 607 -22.55 -17.98 32.95
CA ASP A 607 -23.72 -18.39 33.73
C ASP A 607 -23.42 -18.42 35.24
N LEU A 608 -22.25 -18.91 35.63
CA LEU A 608 -21.80 -18.93 37.03
C LEU A 608 -21.55 -17.52 37.57
N ARG A 609 -20.93 -16.63 36.78
CA ARG A 609 -20.70 -15.22 37.16
C ARG A 609 -22.00 -14.44 37.32
N ARG A 610 -22.92 -14.58 36.35
CA ARG A 610 -24.27 -14.02 36.41
C ARG A 610 -25.02 -14.51 37.65
N PHE A 611 -24.94 -15.80 37.95
CA PHE A 611 -25.54 -16.37 39.15
C PHE A 611 -24.90 -15.80 40.43
N ALA A 612 -23.57 -15.67 40.48
CA ALA A 612 -22.86 -15.10 41.62
C ALA A 612 -23.26 -13.63 41.88
N ARG A 613 -23.37 -12.80 40.83
CA ARG A 613 -23.82 -11.41 40.97
C ARG A 613 -25.28 -11.29 41.38
N MET A 614 -26.17 -12.09 40.77
CA MET A 614 -27.56 -12.18 41.23
C MET A 614 -27.64 -12.54 42.71
N ARG A 615 -26.79 -13.47 43.18
CA ARG A 615 -26.72 -13.81 44.60
C ARG A 615 -26.25 -12.64 45.46
N LEU A 616 -25.23 -11.91 45.04
CA LEU A 616 -24.74 -10.73 45.77
C LEU A 616 -25.81 -9.61 45.83
N GLU A 617 -26.55 -9.38 44.75
CA GLU A 617 -27.66 -8.40 44.69
C GLU A 617 -28.87 -8.84 45.52
N GLU A 618 -29.24 -10.14 45.48
CA GLU A 618 -30.31 -10.71 46.31
C GLU A 618 -29.98 -10.67 47.80
N LEU A 619 -28.69 -10.75 48.17
CA LEU A 619 -28.24 -10.81 49.56
C LEU A 619 -28.20 -9.45 50.27
N GLY A 620 -28.13 -8.32 49.55
CA GLY A 620 -28.01 -6.98 50.16
C GLY A 620 -26.82 -6.84 51.15
N ASP A 621 -26.82 -5.79 51.99
CA ASP A 621 -25.84 -5.55 53.08
C ASP A 621 -26.00 -6.52 54.28
N THR A 622 -26.62 -7.68 54.09
CA THR A 622 -27.06 -8.52 55.20
C THR A 622 -26.00 -9.54 55.62
N ILE A 623 -25.31 -9.16 56.71
CA ILE A 623 -24.74 -10.00 57.78
C ILE A 623 -23.98 -11.21 57.27
N TYR A 624 -22.65 -11.05 57.15
CA TYR A 624 -21.72 -12.16 57.33
C TYR A 624 -22.07 -12.88 58.64
N ILE A 625 -22.75 -14.02 58.53
CA ILE A 625 -22.91 -14.94 59.65
C ILE A 625 -21.59 -15.68 59.71
N THR A 626 -20.75 -15.29 60.67
CA THR A 626 -19.51 -15.96 60.97
C THR A 626 -19.77 -17.47 61.02
N PRO A 627 -19.08 -18.29 60.22
CA PRO A 627 -19.29 -19.73 60.25
C PRO A 627 -18.91 -20.23 61.63
N GLU A 628 -19.92 -20.67 62.41
CA GLU A 628 -19.69 -21.22 63.72
C GLU A 628 -19.67 -22.76 63.67
N ALA A 629 -18.79 -23.37 64.46
CA ALA A 629 -18.68 -24.82 64.55
C ALA A 629 -18.79 -25.30 65.98
N LYS A 630 -19.20 -26.56 66.10
CA LYS A 630 -19.19 -27.31 67.35
C LYS A 630 -17.85 -28.00 67.53
N SER A 631 -17.35 -28.03 68.76
CA SER A 631 -16.09 -28.72 69.11
C SER A 631 -16.17 -30.23 68.88
N HIS A 632 -17.38 -30.78 68.96
CA HIS A 632 -17.69 -32.16 68.59
C HIS A 632 -19.19 -32.31 68.30
N ARG A 633 -19.57 -33.42 67.65
CA ARG A 633 -20.95 -33.70 67.21
C ARG A 633 -22.01 -33.64 68.33
N GLN A 634 -21.62 -33.88 69.57
CA GLN A 634 -22.51 -33.87 70.75
C GLN A 634 -22.57 -32.52 71.49
N ALA A 635 -21.88 -31.48 71.00
CA ALA A 635 -21.81 -30.20 71.72
C ALA A 635 -23.13 -29.44 71.63
N SER A 636 -23.42 -28.65 72.66
CA SER A 636 -24.59 -27.78 72.71
C SER A 636 -24.52 -26.71 71.61
N ASP A 637 -25.69 -26.24 71.13
CA ASP A 637 -25.76 -25.07 70.25
C ASP A 637 -25.34 -23.77 70.97
N HIS A 638 -25.17 -23.81 72.31
CA HIS A 638 -24.61 -22.71 73.08
C HIS A 638 -23.07 -22.72 73.16
N ASP A 639 -22.41 -23.77 72.68
CA ASP A 639 -20.95 -23.96 72.71
C ASP A 639 -20.34 -23.87 71.29
N LEU A 640 -20.87 -22.95 70.50
CA LEU A 640 -20.39 -22.65 69.16
C LEU A 640 -19.13 -21.75 69.25
N PHE A 641 -18.18 -21.97 68.35
CA PHE A 641 -17.00 -21.13 68.20
C PHE A 641 -16.83 -20.70 66.74
N ASP A 642 -16.20 -19.54 66.54
CA ASP A 642 -15.85 -19.02 65.23
C ASP A 642 -14.84 -19.95 64.52
N LEU A 643 -15.30 -20.58 63.44
CA LEU A 643 -14.52 -21.52 62.66
C LEU A 643 -13.36 -20.82 61.94
N ALA A 644 -13.47 -19.55 61.58
CA ALA A 644 -12.41 -18.81 60.90
C ALA A 644 -11.19 -18.67 61.83
N ILE A 645 -11.41 -18.27 63.09
CA ILE A 645 -10.36 -18.16 64.11
C ILE A 645 -9.66 -19.50 64.34
N LYS A 646 -10.41 -20.61 64.43
CA LYS A 646 -9.82 -21.94 64.62
C LYS A 646 -9.09 -22.47 63.40
N THR A 647 -9.50 -22.06 62.20
CA THR A 647 -8.82 -22.43 60.95
C THR A 647 -7.50 -21.68 60.84
N GLU A 648 -7.46 -20.38 61.16
CA GLU A 648 -6.21 -19.62 61.25
C GLU A 648 -5.28 -20.17 62.33
N GLU A 649 -5.77 -20.44 63.54
CA GLU A 649 -4.97 -21.08 64.59
C GLU A 649 -4.40 -22.42 64.15
N PHE A 650 -5.17 -23.22 63.39
CA PHE A 650 -4.70 -24.50 62.85
C PHE A 650 -3.60 -24.30 61.80
N LEU A 651 -3.82 -23.37 60.86
CA LEU A 651 -2.86 -23.05 59.79
C LEU A 651 -1.55 -22.44 60.34
N ASP A 652 -1.65 -21.63 61.39
CA ASP A 652 -0.50 -21.03 62.09
C ASP A 652 0.17 -21.99 63.08
N SER A 653 -0.51 -23.07 63.45
CA SER A 653 0.10 -24.08 64.29
C SER A 653 1.13 -24.89 63.49
N ASN A 654 2.39 -24.88 63.93
CA ASN A 654 3.46 -25.75 63.41
C ASN A 654 3.23 -27.26 63.68
N LYS A 655 2.00 -27.67 63.99
CA LYS A 655 1.61 -29.06 64.20
C LYS A 655 0.95 -29.57 62.92
N LYS A 656 1.78 -30.05 61.99
CA LYS A 656 1.33 -30.95 60.92
C LYS A 656 0.92 -32.31 61.48
#